data_AF-A0A6C1PMB2-F1
#
_entry.id   AF-A0A6C1PMB2-F1
#
_cell.length_a   1.000
_cell.length_b   1.000
_cell.length_c   1.000
_cell.angle_alpha   90.00
_cell.angle_beta   90.00
_cell.angle_gamma   90.00
#
_symmetry.space_group_name_H-M   'P 1'
#
loop_
_entity.id
_entity.type
_entity.pdbx_description
1 polymer ?
#
loop_
_entity_poly.entity_id
_entity_poly.type
_entity_poly.pdbx_seq_one_letter_code
_entity_poly.pdbx_strand_id
1 'polypeptide(L)'
;MAFTYTGSHTREISFPLGGIGAGCIGLGGDGRLRDWEIYNRPNKGSLNGFSHFAIKAEDDGTVIDTRLLHGDLAGPYSGEPAGSKYSGFGFGPRRENLTGMPHFRSTEFIGEFPFGTVRYIDDTFPGGVELSGFNPFIPLAEDDSSLPAAFFEITVRNTTDRPLTYTVAATVSGPEGGGPTTNTVISDAGSTILTLDGQAEDRDSTSFGGLAIGTPGGPADGVSYQQYWYRGRWFDGLGVYWRDLSSPGLLKNRTYDGPNLTDTVDTATLARSVRIPPGESRAVRFVLSWYFPNCRNYWSEPASECDCGPDGSCCSPSPTWKNFYATRFSDARAVASYAIDRWDRLCARTRAFADALFGSTLPKEVVDAVSANISILKSPTCLRLTDGSFYGFEGCHCNEGCCEGSCTHVWNYAYALPYLFPRLERSMRDLDYQYNMRDDGQMSFRLQLPIGAPRWGFRACVDGQMGGVVKVYREWKINGDTEWLRRLWPSVKRSVDFAWAPTNEDRWDPDRSGVISGRQHHTLDMELFGPNSWLTGFYLAALKAAAQMADVVGDSASADEYRQVFARGKAWMDTELFNGEYYQQRIDLGDRSILESFLHEGDQVLKGGSVVDAYWDAEHDEIKYQIGDGSAIDQVIAQWHANLVGLGEIFDPQQTRSALRAIYKHNYKPSLRAVANPCRTFGLNDESGTIICEWPADRRKPFVPLTYSEETMHGFEYQVACHMIQGGMVAEGLELVRAVRDRYDGENRNPWNEIECGSNYARSMASYALLLAFSGFSVDAPARSMGFDPVFGDSTDFSSFWSVDAAWGTVSVDSSTVALSVTEGRLELSTIELPFLTAQPTGVTVDGERPRDLTCSWDGRRLSFPDPAVIA
;
A
#
# COMPACT_ATOMS: atom_id res chain seq x y z
N MET A 1 8.27 11.98 16.13
CA MET A 1 6.91 12.44 16.51
C MET A 1 6.07 11.19 16.74
N ALA A 2 5.23 11.09 17.79
CA ALA A 2 4.40 9.90 18.03
C ALA A 2 2.92 10.13 17.64
N PHE A 3 2.32 9.14 16.97
CA PHE A 3 0.89 9.13 16.60
C PHE A 3 0.11 8.27 17.57
N THR A 4 -0.44 8.93 18.60
CA THR A 4 -1.13 8.29 19.72
C THR A 4 -2.64 8.42 19.57
N TYR A 5 -3.35 7.30 19.69
CA TYR A 5 -4.80 7.17 19.60
C TYR A 5 -5.35 6.65 20.93
N THR A 6 -6.39 7.29 21.45
CA THR A 6 -7.00 6.96 22.75
C THR A 6 -8.52 7.07 22.68
N GLY A 7 -9.23 6.37 23.57
CA GLY A 7 -10.68 6.48 23.65
C GLY A 7 -11.37 6.01 22.36
N SER A 8 -12.28 6.81 21.81
CA SER A 8 -13.00 6.47 20.57
C SER A 8 -12.09 6.32 19.36
N HIS A 9 -10.91 6.95 19.36
CA HIS A 9 -9.95 6.91 18.27
C HIS A 9 -9.22 5.56 18.14
N THR A 10 -9.43 4.60 19.05
CA THR A 10 -8.88 3.23 18.89
C THR A 10 -9.83 2.29 18.14
N ARG A 11 -11.08 2.71 17.89
CA ARG A 11 -12.18 1.86 17.40
C ARG A 11 -11.88 1.21 16.05
N GLU A 12 -11.53 2.05 15.07
CA GLU A 12 -11.37 1.61 13.67
C GLU A 12 -9.97 1.09 13.37
N ILE A 13 -9.00 1.25 14.28
CA ILE A 13 -7.59 0.88 14.05
C ILE A 13 -7.44 -0.62 13.78
N SER A 14 -7.02 -0.96 12.56
CA SER A 14 -6.54 -2.29 12.20
C SER A 14 -5.17 -2.15 11.52
N PHE A 15 -4.11 -2.38 12.29
CA PHE A 15 -2.73 -2.18 11.85
C PHE A 15 -2.18 -3.46 11.20
N PRO A 16 -1.76 -3.46 9.92
CA PRO A 16 -1.44 -4.69 9.21
C PRO A 16 -0.08 -5.27 9.64
N LEU A 17 -0.09 -6.53 10.08
CA LEU A 17 1.10 -7.33 10.42
C LEU A 17 1.21 -8.51 9.44
N GLY A 18 2.06 -8.37 8.44
CA GLY A 18 2.27 -9.39 7.41
C GLY A 18 3.29 -8.96 6.34
N GLY A 19 3.71 -9.91 5.52
CA GLY A 19 4.70 -9.69 4.46
C GLY A 19 4.06 -9.26 3.13
N ILE A 20 4.85 -8.59 2.28
CA ILE A 20 4.43 -8.24 0.90
C ILE A 20 4.11 -9.52 0.14
N GLY A 21 2.85 -9.69 -0.28
CA GLY A 21 2.37 -10.88 -0.97
C GLY A 21 2.22 -12.13 -0.11
N ALA A 22 2.22 -11.97 1.22
CA ALA A 22 2.08 -13.09 2.16
C ALA A 22 0.73 -13.12 2.90
N GLY A 23 -0.10 -12.09 2.76
CA GLY A 23 -1.24 -11.85 3.64
C GLY A 23 -0.84 -11.16 4.95
N CYS A 24 -1.82 -10.73 5.73
CA CYS A 24 -1.59 -10.03 7.00
C CYS A 24 -2.65 -10.34 8.05
N ILE A 25 -2.34 -9.99 9.30
CA ILE A 25 -3.26 -9.97 10.44
C ILE A 25 -3.33 -8.53 10.95
N GLY A 26 -4.53 -8.00 11.15
CA GLY A 26 -4.76 -6.69 11.74
C GLY A 26 -4.59 -6.70 13.26
N LEU A 27 -3.71 -5.85 13.79
CA LEU A 27 -3.66 -5.51 15.22
C LEU A 27 -4.64 -4.37 15.50
N GLY A 28 -5.67 -4.69 16.28
CA GLY A 28 -6.71 -3.76 16.71
C GLY A 28 -6.19 -2.67 17.63
N GLY A 29 -6.79 -1.47 17.57
CA GLY A 29 -6.51 -0.39 18.53
C GLY A 29 -6.73 -0.79 19.99
N ASP A 30 -7.60 -1.77 20.21
CA ASP A 30 -7.89 -2.37 21.51
C ASP A 30 -7.09 -3.64 21.82
N GLY A 31 -6.08 -3.98 21.00
CA GLY A 31 -5.20 -5.13 21.20
C GLY A 31 -5.72 -6.46 20.65
N ARG A 32 -6.92 -6.52 20.06
CA ARG A 32 -7.44 -7.75 19.41
C ARG A 32 -6.72 -8.04 18.09
N LEU A 33 -6.63 -9.32 17.73
CA LEU A 33 -6.21 -9.74 16.39
C LEU A 33 -7.43 -9.93 15.49
N ARG A 34 -7.53 -9.14 14.43
CA ARG A 34 -8.64 -9.13 13.46
C ARG A 34 -8.11 -9.14 12.04
N ASP A 35 -8.99 -9.15 11.04
CA ASP A 35 -8.62 -9.14 9.61
C ASP A 35 -7.55 -10.22 9.31
N TRP A 36 -7.90 -11.48 9.51
CA TRP A 36 -7.04 -12.63 9.26
C TRP A 36 -7.00 -12.94 7.75
N GLU A 37 -6.27 -12.11 7.01
CA GLU A 37 -6.15 -12.13 5.56
C GLU A 37 -4.98 -13.00 5.09
N ILE A 38 -4.76 -14.12 5.78
CA ILE A 38 -3.61 -15.02 5.59
C ILE A 38 -3.93 -16.22 4.68
N TYR A 39 -5.18 -16.37 4.24
CA TYR A 39 -5.67 -17.48 3.41
C TYR A 39 -5.68 -17.13 1.92
N ASN A 40 -4.66 -16.43 1.46
CA ASN A 40 -4.44 -16.05 0.05
C ASN A 40 -5.54 -15.17 -0.56
N ARG A 41 -6.35 -14.50 0.26
CA ARG A 41 -7.43 -13.58 -0.17
C ARG A 41 -7.71 -12.53 0.90
N PRO A 42 -8.33 -11.39 0.53
CA PRO A 42 -8.91 -10.46 1.49
C PRO A 42 -9.90 -11.14 2.42
N ASN A 43 -9.93 -10.69 3.67
CA ASN A 43 -10.81 -11.24 4.71
C ASN A 43 -11.13 -10.16 5.77
N LYS A 44 -11.63 -9.01 5.32
CA LYS A 44 -11.92 -7.86 6.19
C LYS A 44 -13.06 -8.16 7.16
N GLY A 45 -12.91 -7.73 8.41
CA GLY A 45 -13.82 -8.00 9.52
C GLY A 45 -13.72 -9.43 10.08
N SER A 46 -12.77 -10.24 9.60
CA SER A 46 -12.63 -11.63 10.06
C SER A 46 -11.93 -11.76 11.41
N LEU A 47 -12.17 -12.89 12.06
CA LEU A 47 -11.55 -13.33 13.30
C LEU A 47 -11.04 -14.77 13.08
N ASN A 48 -10.05 -15.20 13.85
CA ASN A 48 -9.60 -16.60 13.84
C ASN A 48 -9.89 -17.28 15.18
N GLY A 49 -11.13 -17.77 15.32
CA GLY A 49 -11.59 -18.43 16.54
C GLY A 49 -11.38 -17.56 17.80
N PHE A 50 -10.68 -18.11 18.79
CA PHE A 50 -10.32 -17.43 20.03
C PHE A 50 -8.84 -17.05 20.06
N SER A 51 -8.24 -16.67 18.93
CA SER A 51 -6.83 -16.26 18.91
C SER A 51 -6.63 -14.93 19.67
N HIS A 52 -5.72 -14.89 20.64
CA HIS A 52 -5.50 -13.72 21.50
C HIS A 52 -4.18 -13.80 22.29
N PHE A 53 -3.81 -12.69 22.95
CA PHE A 53 -2.81 -12.68 24.01
C PHE A 53 -3.46 -12.48 25.38
N ALA A 54 -2.88 -13.09 26.42
CA ALA A 54 -3.33 -12.97 27.81
C ALA A 54 -2.14 -12.86 28.76
N ILE A 55 -2.39 -12.36 29.96
CA ILE A 55 -1.40 -12.23 31.03
C ILE A 55 -1.97 -12.68 32.38
N LYS A 56 -1.16 -13.40 33.15
CA LYS A 56 -1.40 -13.73 34.56
C LYS A 56 -0.30 -13.13 35.43
N ALA A 57 -0.66 -12.54 36.55
CA ALA A 57 0.26 -12.18 37.63
C ALA A 57 0.09 -13.12 38.83
N GLU A 58 1.19 -13.66 39.32
CA GLU A 58 1.24 -14.63 40.42
C GLU A 58 2.28 -14.23 41.47
N ASP A 59 1.93 -14.44 42.73
CA ASP A 59 2.79 -14.28 43.89
C ASP A 59 2.93 -15.63 44.62
N ASP A 60 4.10 -16.25 44.51
CA ASP A 60 4.48 -17.50 45.19
C ASP A 60 3.35 -18.55 45.28
N GLY A 61 2.78 -18.95 44.15
CA GLY A 61 1.72 -19.96 44.07
C GLY A 61 0.29 -19.44 44.29
N THR A 62 0.11 -18.12 44.42
CA THR A 62 -1.20 -17.46 44.50
C THR A 62 -1.41 -16.55 43.29
N VAL A 63 -2.46 -16.81 42.50
CA VAL A 63 -2.82 -15.94 41.36
C VAL A 63 -3.42 -14.64 41.90
N ILE A 64 -2.83 -13.51 41.50
CA ILE A 64 -3.30 -12.17 41.88
C ILE A 64 -4.35 -11.67 40.89
N ASP A 65 -4.05 -11.78 39.59
CA ASP A 65 -4.95 -11.34 38.52
C ASP A 65 -4.64 -12.09 37.21
N THR A 66 -5.64 -12.24 36.35
CA THR A 66 -5.52 -12.83 35.00
C THR A 66 -6.41 -12.07 34.04
N ARG A 67 -5.84 -11.61 32.91
CA ARG A 67 -6.52 -10.75 31.93
C ARG A 67 -6.16 -11.12 30.51
N LEU A 68 -7.09 -10.88 29.60
CA LEU A 68 -6.77 -10.75 28.19
C LEU A 68 -6.05 -9.42 27.94
N LEU A 69 -5.12 -9.41 26.99
CA LEU A 69 -4.49 -8.20 26.48
C LEU A 69 -5.42 -7.50 25.48
N HIS A 70 -6.64 -7.18 25.92
CA HIS A 70 -7.64 -6.41 25.19
C HIS A 70 -8.05 -5.17 26.01
N GLY A 71 -8.52 -4.13 25.33
CA GLY A 71 -9.31 -3.04 25.91
C GLY A 71 -10.82 -3.30 25.83
N ASP A 72 -11.61 -2.41 26.44
CA ASP A 72 -13.07 -2.42 26.30
C ASP A 72 -13.47 -2.35 24.81
N LEU A 73 -14.45 -3.16 24.42
CA LEU A 73 -15.05 -3.09 23.08
C LEU A 73 -15.86 -1.78 22.95
N ALA A 74 -15.69 -1.05 21.85
CA ALA A 74 -16.54 0.10 21.55
C ALA A 74 -17.95 -0.35 21.09
N GLY A 75 -18.98 0.43 21.43
CA GLY A 75 -20.34 0.19 20.97
C GLY A 75 -20.49 0.27 19.43
N PRO A 76 -21.59 -0.26 18.87
CA PRO A 76 -22.77 -0.77 19.58
C PRO A 76 -22.64 -2.23 20.04
N TYR A 77 -23.22 -2.54 21.21
CA TYR A 77 -23.23 -3.90 21.78
C TYR A 77 -24.42 -4.75 21.34
N SER A 78 -25.19 -4.29 20.37
CA SER A 78 -26.39 -5.01 19.91
C SER A 78 -26.06 -6.21 19.02
N GLY A 79 -24.80 -6.37 18.57
CA GLY A 79 -24.39 -7.41 17.63
C GLY A 79 -24.40 -6.92 16.17
N GLU A 80 -23.94 -7.78 15.26
CA GLU A 80 -23.65 -7.40 13.87
C GLU A 80 -24.88 -7.53 12.96
N PRO A 81 -25.28 -6.48 12.21
CA PRO A 81 -26.44 -6.55 11.31
C PRO A 81 -26.38 -7.69 10.28
N ALA A 82 -25.19 -8.02 9.78
CA ALA A 82 -24.96 -9.08 8.78
C ALA A 82 -24.44 -10.41 9.38
N GLY A 83 -24.53 -10.59 10.71
CA GLY A 83 -24.08 -11.82 11.36
C GLY A 83 -24.93 -13.04 11.04
N SER A 84 -24.39 -14.23 11.29
CA SER A 84 -25.09 -15.49 11.05
C SER A 84 -26.22 -15.72 12.08
N LYS A 85 -27.06 -16.74 11.83
CA LYS A 85 -28.10 -17.16 12.77
C LYS A 85 -27.46 -17.45 14.15
N TYR A 86 -27.91 -16.72 15.18
CA TYR A 86 -27.39 -16.74 16.57
C TYR A 86 -26.07 -15.97 16.84
N SER A 87 -25.59 -15.16 15.89
CA SER A 87 -24.42 -14.28 16.10
C SER A 87 -24.60 -12.85 15.58
N GLY A 88 -25.73 -12.56 14.90
CA GLY A 88 -26.04 -11.23 14.38
C GLY A 88 -26.73 -10.29 15.37
N PHE A 89 -27.39 -9.27 14.83
CA PHE A 89 -28.10 -8.26 15.61
C PHE A 89 -29.12 -8.88 16.59
N GLY A 90 -29.07 -8.43 17.84
CA GLY A 90 -29.84 -8.95 18.98
C GLY A 90 -29.11 -9.99 19.84
N PHE A 91 -27.95 -10.51 19.41
CA PHE A 91 -27.19 -11.54 20.13
C PHE A 91 -25.99 -11.01 20.92
N GLY A 92 -25.79 -9.70 20.93
CA GLY A 92 -24.60 -9.09 21.56
C GLY A 92 -23.37 -9.18 20.67
N PRO A 93 -22.19 -8.74 21.16
CA PRO A 93 -20.93 -8.90 20.44
C PRO A 93 -20.59 -10.37 20.21
N ARG A 94 -19.91 -10.67 19.09
CA ARG A 94 -19.40 -12.02 18.80
C ARG A 94 -18.55 -12.57 19.95
N ARG A 95 -18.73 -13.84 20.28
CA ARG A 95 -18.01 -14.50 21.40
C ARG A 95 -16.50 -14.54 21.16
N GLU A 96 -16.10 -14.61 19.91
CA GLU A 96 -14.72 -14.57 19.42
C GLU A 96 -14.00 -13.26 19.79
N ASN A 97 -14.74 -12.18 20.08
CA ASN A 97 -14.15 -10.95 20.63
C ASN A 97 -13.73 -11.08 22.10
N LEU A 98 -14.13 -12.17 22.78
CA LEU A 98 -13.80 -12.48 24.17
C LEU A 98 -14.19 -11.40 25.19
N THR A 99 -15.17 -10.55 24.87
CA THR A 99 -15.63 -9.44 25.73
C THR A 99 -16.24 -9.88 27.06
N GLY A 100 -16.59 -11.17 27.20
CA GLY A 100 -17.05 -11.76 28.46
C GLY A 100 -15.93 -12.20 29.42
N MET A 101 -14.67 -12.16 29.01
CA MET A 101 -13.52 -12.50 29.86
C MET A 101 -12.90 -11.23 30.48
N PRO A 102 -12.30 -11.28 31.68
CA PRO A 102 -11.57 -10.15 32.25
C PRO A 102 -10.48 -9.62 31.31
N HIS A 103 -10.43 -8.30 31.13
CA HIS A 103 -9.49 -7.58 30.25
C HIS A 103 -9.14 -6.20 30.87
N PHE A 104 -8.36 -5.38 30.17
CA PHE A 104 -8.00 -4.04 30.63
C PHE A 104 -9.10 -3.03 30.28
N ARG A 105 -9.28 -2.02 31.13
CA ARG A 105 -10.33 -1.01 30.96
C ARG A 105 -10.17 -0.21 29.66
N SER A 106 -8.96 0.19 29.32
CA SER A 106 -8.72 0.95 28.10
C SER A 106 -7.33 0.69 27.54
N THR A 107 -7.12 1.22 26.33
CA THR A 107 -5.86 1.11 25.60
C THR A 107 -5.45 2.47 25.06
N GLU A 108 -4.14 2.62 24.89
CA GLU A 108 -3.53 3.66 24.08
C GLU A 108 -2.79 2.96 22.93
N PHE A 109 -3.13 3.31 21.69
CA PHE A 109 -2.47 2.78 20.51
C PHE A 109 -1.48 3.81 19.96
N ILE A 110 -0.25 3.38 19.68
CA ILE A 110 0.79 4.21 19.09
C ILE A 110 1.16 3.59 17.75
N GLY A 111 0.88 4.32 16.67
CA GLY A 111 1.06 3.85 15.31
C GLY A 111 2.23 4.53 14.61
N GLU A 112 3.35 3.84 14.49
CA GLU A 112 4.52 4.31 13.76
C GLU A 112 4.93 3.21 12.76
N PHE A 113 4.16 3.08 11.68
CA PHE A 113 4.35 1.98 10.72
C PHE A 113 5.80 1.89 10.25
N PRO A 114 6.48 0.73 10.41
CA PRO A 114 5.92 -0.63 10.53
C PRO A 114 5.73 -1.20 11.95
N PHE A 115 5.79 -0.37 13.00
CA PHE A 115 5.52 -0.77 14.39
C PHE A 115 4.17 -0.23 14.89
N GLY A 116 3.36 -1.12 15.48
CA GLY A 116 2.15 -0.75 16.21
C GLY A 116 2.29 -1.16 17.68
N THR A 117 2.07 -0.23 18.60
CA THR A 117 2.21 -0.47 20.05
C THR A 117 0.89 -0.23 20.77
N VAL A 118 0.47 -1.18 21.60
CA VAL A 118 -0.72 -1.10 22.45
C VAL A 118 -0.27 -1.05 23.90
N ARG A 119 -0.59 0.04 24.60
CA ARG A 119 -0.46 0.14 26.05
C ARG A 119 -1.77 -0.19 26.71
N TYR A 120 -1.74 -1.07 27.69
CA TYR A 120 -2.93 -1.53 28.41
C TYR A 120 -3.06 -0.78 29.73
N ILE A 121 -4.20 -0.12 29.93
CA ILE A 121 -4.43 0.81 31.03
C ILE A 121 -5.45 0.20 31.99
N ASP A 122 -5.01 -0.10 33.22
CA ASP A 122 -5.89 -0.52 34.31
C ASP A 122 -5.24 -0.29 35.68
N ASP A 123 -5.98 0.28 36.63
CA ASP A 123 -5.47 0.62 37.98
C ASP A 123 -5.36 -0.59 38.91
N THR A 124 -5.96 -1.72 38.54
CA THR A 124 -6.12 -2.90 39.41
C THR A 124 -5.21 -4.07 39.03
N PHE A 125 -4.69 -4.10 37.80
CA PHE A 125 -3.68 -5.09 37.41
C PHE A 125 -2.32 -4.73 38.04
N PRO A 126 -1.60 -5.67 38.68
CA PRO A 126 -0.37 -5.39 39.42
C PRO A 126 0.85 -5.27 38.48
N GLY A 127 0.78 -4.43 37.44
CA GLY A 127 1.89 -4.20 36.50
C GLY A 127 1.52 -3.26 35.36
N GLY A 128 2.52 -2.68 34.71
CA GLY A 128 2.35 -2.00 33.42
C GLY A 128 2.58 -2.99 32.28
N VAL A 129 1.71 -3.00 31.26
CA VAL A 129 1.79 -3.93 30.14
C VAL A 129 1.73 -3.17 28.82
N GLU A 130 2.65 -3.49 27.91
CA GLU A 130 2.72 -2.95 26.56
C GLU A 130 2.95 -4.11 25.57
N LEU A 131 2.24 -4.12 24.45
CA LEU A 131 2.44 -5.04 23.33
C LEU A 131 2.89 -4.25 22.11
N SER A 132 4.07 -4.56 21.57
CA SER A 132 4.57 -4.03 20.30
C SER A 132 4.49 -5.12 19.23
N GLY A 133 3.81 -4.83 18.12
CA GLY A 133 3.69 -5.70 16.94
C GLY A 133 4.43 -5.11 15.73
N PHE A 134 5.10 -5.97 14.94
CA PHE A 134 5.65 -5.59 13.64
C PHE A 134 5.73 -6.77 12.66
N ASN A 135 5.92 -6.47 11.39
CA ASN A 135 6.49 -7.38 10.39
C ASN A 135 7.67 -6.63 9.74
N PRO A 136 8.76 -7.32 9.34
CA PRO A 136 9.90 -6.62 8.75
C PRO A 136 9.49 -5.80 7.53
N PHE A 137 9.85 -4.53 7.52
CA PHE A 137 9.65 -3.64 6.38
C PHE A 137 10.94 -2.86 6.21
N ILE A 138 11.80 -3.40 5.36
CA ILE A 138 13.18 -2.98 5.21
C ILE A 138 13.36 -2.62 3.73
N PRO A 139 13.56 -1.34 3.39
CA PRO A 139 13.76 -0.93 2.01
C PRO A 139 14.88 -1.75 1.35
N LEU A 140 14.69 -2.10 0.07
CA LEU A 140 15.60 -2.92 -0.75
C LEU A 140 15.77 -4.39 -0.30
N ALA A 141 15.09 -4.81 0.77
CA ALA A 141 15.09 -6.19 1.23
C ALA A 141 13.68 -6.80 1.12
N GLU A 142 13.14 -6.85 -0.10
CA GLU A 142 11.80 -7.35 -0.39
C GLU A 142 11.57 -8.79 0.08
N ASP A 143 12.60 -9.63 0.12
CA ASP A 143 12.47 -11.01 0.59
C ASP A 143 12.27 -11.09 2.11
N ASP A 144 13.04 -10.33 2.89
CA ASP A 144 12.80 -10.22 4.34
C ASP A 144 11.47 -9.48 4.62
N SER A 145 11.10 -8.54 3.75
CA SER A 145 9.84 -7.80 3.83
C SER A 145 8.62 -8.59 3.34
N SER A 146 8.80 -9.82 2.87
CA SER A 146 7.75 -10.74 2.41
C SER A 146 7.51 -11.93 3.35
N LEU A 147 8.01 -11.88 4.59
CA LEU A 147 7.83 -12.99 5.53
C LEU A 147 6.35 -13.18 5.93
N PRO A 148 5.80 -14.41 5.85
CA PRO A 148 4.44 -14.73 6.30
C PRO A 148 4.39 -14.90 7.83
N ALA A 149 4.66 -13.82 8.55
CA ALA A 149 4.69 -13.81 10.01
C ALA A 149 4.34 -12.45 10.64
N ALA A 150 3.88 -12.47 11.88
CA ALA A 150 3.70 -11.31 12.74
C ALA A 150 4.58 -11.49 13.99
N PHE A 151 5.34 -10.45 14.33
CA PHE A 151 6.31 -10.43 15.43
C PHE A 151 5.73 -9.62 16.57
N PHE A 152 5.71 -10.17 17.78
CA PHE A 152 5.15 -9.53 18.98
C PHE A 152 6.15 -9.51 20.13
N GLU A 153 6.32 -8.36 20.76
CA GLU A 153 7.05 -8.21 22.01
C GLU A 153 6.12 -7.62 23.08
N ILE A 154 5.89 -8.36 24.15
CA ILE A 154 5.07 -7.94 25.29
C ILE A 154 6.02 -7.57 26.43
N THR A 155 6.07 -6.28 26.76
CA THR A 155 6.85 -5.75 27.88
C THR A 155 5.97 -5.62 29.11
N VAL A 156 6.43 -6.21 30.21
CA VAL A 156 5.76 -6.15 31.51
C VAL A 156 6.68 -5.46 32.50
N ARG A 157 6.16 -4.41 33.16
CA ARG A 157 6.81 -3.70 34.26
C ARG A 157 6.13 -4.05 35.58
N ASN A 158 6.88 -4.56 36.55
CA ASN A 158 6.33 -4.81 37.88
C ASN A 158 6.23 -3.48 38.66
N THR A 159 5.00 -3.04 38.94
CA THR A 159 4.71 -1.79 39.66
C THR A 159 4.55 -1.99 41.16
N THR A 160 4.62 -3.23 41.65
CA THR A 160 4.49 -3.56 43.07
C THR A 160 5.83 -3.45 43.80
N ASP A 161 5.79 -3.58 45.13
CA ASP A 161 6.94 -3.54 46.04
C ASP A 161 7.58 -4.92 46.27
N ARG A 162 7.09 -5.97 45.62
CA ARG A 162 7.55 -7.35 45.76
C ARG A 162 7.74 -8.03 44.40
N PRO A 163 8.62 -9.04 44.30
CA PRO A 163 8.82 -9.75 43.04
C PRO A 163 7.59 -10.60 42.70
N LEU A 164 7.05 -10.42 41.49
CA LEU A 164 5.91 -11.20 40.97
C LEU A 164 6.35 -12.04 39.77
N THR A 165 5.65 -13.15 39.54
CA THR A 165 5.78 -13.95 38.32
C THR A 165 4.67 -13.56 37.36
N TYR A 166 5.03 -13.17 36.15
CA TYR A 166 4.07 -12.88 35.08
C TYR A 166 4.15 -13.97 34.03
N THR A 167 3.01 -14.56 33.68
CA THR A 167 2.87 -15.50 32.57
C THR A 167 2.15 -14.81 31.43
N VAL A 168 2.82 -14.64 30.29
CA VAL A 168 2.19 -14.15 29.05
C VAL A 168 1.87 -15.35 28.17
N ALA A 169 0.63 -15.44 27.68
CA ALA A 169 0.14 -16.53 26.86
C ALA A 169 -0.29 -16.00 25.48
N ALA A 170 0.16 -16.67 24.42
CA ALA A 170 -0.27 -16.50 23.05
C ALA A 170 -1.12 -17.71 22.65
N THR A 171 -2.37 -17.44 22.28
CA THR A 171 -3.36 -18.45 21.89
C THR A 171 -3.69 -18.27 20.41
N VAL A 172 -3.73 -19.37 19.65
CA VAL A 172 -4.17 -19.39 18.25
C VAL A 172 -5.12 -20.56 18.01
N SER A 173 -6.23 -20.27 17.33
CA SER A 173 -7.15 -21.28 16.83
C SER A 173 -6.68 -21.82 15.47
N GLY A 174 -7.05 -23.05 15.15
CA GLY A 174 -6.68 -23.72 13.91
C GLY A 174 -7.14 -22.97 12.64
N PRO A 175 -6.58 -23.34 11.47
CA PRO A 175 -6.88 -22.68 10.19
C PRO A 175 -8.38 -22.58 9.84
N GLU A 176 -8.71 -21.65 8.93
CA GLU A 176 -10.06 -21.45 8.39
C GLU A 176 -10.66 -22.76 7.84
N GLY A 177 -11.98 -22.94 8.02
CA GLY A 177 -12.71 -24.15 7.60
C GLY A 177 -13.11 -25.09 8.76
N GLY A 178 -12.60 -24.86 9.97
CA GLY A 178 -13.12 -25.47 11.20
C GLY A 178 -12.92 -26.98 11.34
N GLY A 179 -11.99 -27.56 10.58
CA GLY A 179 -11.62 -28.97 10.69
C GLY A 179 -10.71 -29.28 11.89
N PRO A 180 -10.51 -30.57 12.22
CA PRO A 180 -9.51 -30.99 13.19
C PRO A 180 -8.12 -30.45 12.81
N THR A 181 -7.23 -30.24 13.77
CA THR A 181 -5.83 -29.93 13.45
C THR A 181 -4.90 -30.97 14.05
N THR A 182 -3.71 -31.11 13.44
CA THR A 182 -2.60 -31.84 14.04
C THR A 182 -1.66 -30.85 14.68
N ASN A 183 -1.72 -30.74 16.01
CA ASN A 183 -0.89 -29.79 16.75
C ASN A 183 0.36 -30.47 17.28
N THR A 184 1.53 -29.97 16.90
CA THR A 184 2.83 -30.51 17.33
C THR A 184 3.66 -29.44 18.03
N VAL A 185 4.52 -29.86 18.96
CA VAL A 185 5.45 -28.96 19.64
C VAL A 185 6.87 -29.45 19.46
N ILE A 186 7.76 -28.54 19.08
CA ILE A 186 9.19 -28.77 19.04
C ILE A 186 9.83 -27.74 19.96
N SER A 187 10.68 -28.20 20.86
CA SER A 187 11.29 -27.38 21.89
C SER A 187 12.75 -27.79 22.08
N ASP A 188 13.65 -26.83 21.99
CA ASP A 188 15.07 -26.95 22.25
C ASP A 188 15.56 -25.74 23.08
N ALA A 189 16.88 -25.60 23.25
CA ALA A 189 17.46 -24.51 24.04
C ALA A 189 17.30 -23.13 23.37
N GLY A 190 17.13 -23.07 22.05
CA GLY A 190 17.00 -21.83 21.30
C GLY A 190 15.55 -21.37 21.14
N SER A 191 14.61 -22.30 20.98
CA SER A 191 13.20 -21.97 20.74
C SER A 191 12.21 -23.05 21.14
N THR A 192 10.95 -22.64 21.32
CA THR A 192 9.79 -23.53 21.40
C THR A 192 8.77 -23.08 20.36
N ILE A 193 8.38 -23.98 19.47
CA ILE A 193 7.43 -23.73 18.37
C ILE A 193 6.30 -24.75 18.44
N LEU A 194 5.08 -24.24 18.43
CA LEU A 194 3.83 -25.00 18.44
C LEU A 194 3.13 -24.81 17.09
N THR A 195 2.94 -25.89 16.33
CA THR A 195 2.24 -25.88 15.04
C THR A 195 0.78 -26.27 15.18
N LEU A 196 -0.06 -25.76 14.28
CA LEU A 196 -1.45 -26.16 14.08
C LEU A 196 -1.64 -26.43 12.59
N ASP A 197 -1.43 -27.67 12.18
CA ASP A 197 -1.47 -28.08 10.77
C ASP A 197 -2.89 -28.55 10.38
N GLY A 198 -3.37 -28.09 9.22
CA GLY A 198 -4.67 -28.47 8.67
C GLY A 198 -4.72 -29.94 8.21
N GLN A 199 -5.92 -30.47 7.95
CA GLN A 199 -6.11 -31.88 7.56
C GLN A 199 -5.83 -32.20 6.09
N ALA A 200 -5.66 -31.20 5.22
CA ALA A 200 -5.46 -31.46 3.80
C ALA A 200 -4.13 -32.24 3.62
N GLU A 201 -4.23 -33.51 3.23
CA GLU A 201 -3.05 -34.36 2.96
C GLU A 201 -2.44 -34.04 1.58
N ASP A 202 -3.29 -33.63 0.62
CA ASP A 202 -2.86 -33.21 -0.70
C ASP A 202 -2.13 -31.86 -0.61
N ARG A 203 -0.81 -31.89 -0.87
CA ARG A 203 0.07 -30.72 -0.81
C ARG A 203 -0.23 -29.67 -1.87
N ASP A 204 -1.02 -29.97 -2.90
CA ASP A 204 -1.41 -29.03 -3.94
C ASP A 204 -2.85 -28.48 -3.73
N SER A 205 -3.56 -28.94 -2.70
CA SER A 205 -4.86 -28.38 -2.31
C SER A 205 -4.75 -26.94 -1.79
N THR A 206 -5.71 -26.07 -2.12
CA THR A 206 -5.78 -24.69 -1.58
C THR A 206 -6.03 -24.65 -0.08
N SER A 207 -6.50 -25.74 0.51
CA SER A 207 -6.69 -25.88 1.96
C SER A 207 -5.45 -26.46 2.66
N PHE A 208 -4.38 -26.80 1.91
CA PHE A 208 -3.11 -27.24 2.49
C PHE A 208 -2.42 -26.08 3.19
N GLY A 209 -1.97 -26.32 4.42
CA GLY A 209 -1.24 -25.32 5.18
C GLY A 209 -1.42 -25.45 6.68
N GLY A 210 -0.84 -24.50 7.40
CA GLY A 210 -0.86 -24.47 8.85
C GLY A 210 -0.41 -23.15 9.43
N LEU A 211 -0.58 -23.04 10.74
CA LEU A 211 -0.14 -21.92 11.57
C LEU A 211 0.95 -22.39 12.53
N ALA A 212 1.79 -21.48 13.01
CA ALA A 212 2.69 -21.75 14.11
C ALA A 212 2.80 -20.54 15.05
N ILE A 213 2.90 -20.80 16.35
CA ILE A 213 3.33 -19.82 17.35
C ILE A 213 4.69 -20.26 17.88
N GLY A 214 5.66 -19.37 17.92
CA GLY A 214 6.97 -19.64 18.49
C GLY A 214 7.42 -18.59 19.50
N THR A 215 8.24 -19.00 20.47
CA THR A 215 8.96 -18.11 21.41
C THR A 215 10.42 -18.55 21.51
N PRO A 216 11.38 -17.63 21.73
CA PRO A 216 12.73 -18.00 22.14
C PRO A 216 12.73 -18.75 23.48
N GLY A 217 13.64 -19.71 23.62
CA GLY A 217 13.86 -20.52 24.83
C GLY A 217 13.01 -21.79 24.93
N GLY A 218 13.37 -22.64 25.90
CA GLY A 218 12.75 -23.93 26.17
C GLY A 218 12.01 -23.98 27.52
N PRO A 219 11.60 -25.17 28.00
CA PRO A 219 10.88 -25.31 29.26
C PRO A 219 11.70 -24.86 30.47
N ALA A 220 13.03 -24.95 30.37
CA ALA A 220 13.95 -24.42 31.38
C ALA A 220 13.87 -22.90 31.55
N ASP A 221 13.43 -22.18 30.51
CA ASP A 221 13.26 -20.72 30.49
C ASP A 221 11.84 -20.27 30.89
N GLY A 222 11.06 -21.15 31.51
CA GLY A 222 9.68 -20.88 31.93
C GLY A 222 8.66 -20.96 30.81
N VAL A 223 9.00 -21.58 29.67
CA VAL A 223 8.05 -21.84 28.58
C VAL A 223 7.15 -23.02 28.92
N SER A 224 5.86 -22.87 28.67
CA SER A 224 4.84 -23.91 28.84
C SER A 224 3.79 -23.81 27.75
N TYR A 225 3.02 -24.87 27.49
CA TYR A 225 2.10 -24.90 26.37
C TYR A 225 0.95 -25.88 26.58
N GLN A 226 -0.12 -25.67 25.82
CA GLN A 226 -1.20 -26.62 25.59
C GLN A 226 -1.30 -26.87 24.09
N GLN A 227 -0.96 -28.08 23.65
CA GLN A 227 -1.17 -28.49 22.26
C GLN A 227 -2.64 -28.42 21.89
N TYR A 228 -3.54 -28.74 22.83
CA TYR A 228 -4.98 -28.61 22.62
C TYR A 228 -5.67 -27.97 23.82
N TRP A 229 -6.62 -27.10 23.54
CA TRP A 229 -7.67 -26.75 24.50
C TRP A 229 -8.55 -27.97 24.81
N TYR A 230 -9.37 -27.86 25.85
CA TYR A 230 -10.28 -28.94 26.21
C TYR A 230 -11.33 -29.11 25.10
N ARG A 231 -11.36 -30.30 24.49
CA ARG A 231 -12.34 -30.69 23.47
C ARG A 231 -13.69 -31.02 24.12
N GLY A 232 -14.34 -30.00 24.65
CA GLY A 232 -15.72 -30.04 25.15
C GLY A 232 -16.71 -29.46 24.15
N ARG A 233 -17.97 -29.30 24.55
CA ARG A 233 -19.02 -28.72 23.70
C ARG A 233 -19.42 -27.33 24.19
N TRP A 234 -20.24 -26.61 23.42
CA TRP A 234 -20.74 -25.27 23.77
C TRP A 234 -19.62 -24.28 24.16
N PHE A 235 -19.44 -24.04 25.47
CA PHE A 235 -18.53 -23.05 26.05
C PHE A 235 -17.38 -23.69 26.84
N ASP A 236 -17.32 -25.03 26.90
CA ASP A 236 -16.42 -25.76 27.77
C ASP A 236 -14.95 -25.46 27.49
N GLY A 237 -14.55 -25.43 26.22
CA GLY A 237 -13.14 -25.20 25.84
C GLY A 237 -12.59 -23.88 26.37
N LEU A 238 -13.32 -22.78 26.15
CA LEU A 238 -12.96 -21.46 26.66
C LEU A 238 -13.01 -21.39 28.19
N GLY A 239 -14.03 -21.99 28.81
CA GLY A 239 -14.16 -22.03 30.27
C GLY A 239 -13.05 -22.80 30.97
N VAL A 240 -12.62 -23.93 30.40
CA VAL A 240 -11.49 -24.73 30.92
C VAL A 240 -10.17 -24.01 30.67
N TYR A 241 -9.95 -23.43 29.48
CA TYR A 241 -8.77 -22.61 29.21
C TYR A 241 -8.61 -21.49 30.24
N TRP A 242 -9.68 -20.72 30.50
CA TRP A 242 -9.61 -19.60 31.44
C TRP A 242 -9.25 -20.07 32.85
N ARG A 243 -9.80 -21.22 33.28
CA ARG A 243 -9.47 -21.84 34.58
C ARG A 243 -8.03 -22.31 34.63
N ASP A 244 -7.54 -22.94 33.58
CA ASP A 244 -6.15 -23.43 33.49
C ASP A 244 -5.17 -22.26 33.56
N LEU A 245 -5.42 -21.20 32.77
CA LEU A 245 -4.58 -20.01 32.78
C LEU A 245 -4.61 -19.33 34.16
N SER A 246 -5.79 -19.19 34.77
CA SER A 246 -6.01 -18.57 36.08
C SER A 246 -5.64 -19.46 37.28
N SER A 247 -5.02 -20.62 37.04
CA SER A 247 -4.51 -21.49 38.11
C SER A 247 -3.03 -21.22 38.37
N PRO A 248 -2.52 -21.40 39.61
CA PRO A 248 -1.11 -21.20 39.89
C PRO A 248 -0.17 -22.11 39.08
N GLY A 249 1.00 -21.59 38.72
CA GLY A 249 2.06 -22.30 38.02
C GLY A 249 1.96 -22.27 36.49
N LEU A 250 2.75 -23.16 35.87
CA LEU A 250 2.86 -23.29 34.42
C LEU A 250 1.65 -24.04 33.83
N LEU A 251 1.36 -23.78 32.54
CA LEU A 251 0.34 -24.51 31.82
C LEU A 251 0.69 -26.00 31.74
N LYS A 252 -0.30 -26.85 32.01
CA LYS A 252 -0.18 -28.30 31.82
C LYS A 252 -0.58 -28.64 30.40
N ASN A 253 0.32 -29.29 29.67
CA ASN A 253 0.05 -29.73 28.31
C ASN A 253 -1.13 -30.70 28.26
N ARG A 254 -1.92 -30.59 27.20
CA ARG A 254 -3.08 -31.45 26.93
C ARG A 254 -2.95 -31.99 25.51
N THR A 255 -3.05 -33.31 25.38
CA THR A 255 -2.94 -34.07 24.13
C THR A 255 -4.13 -35.01 23.98
N TYR A 256 -4.41 -35.42 22.74
CA TYR A 256 -5.48 -36.36 22.41
C TYR A 256 -5.01 -37.34 21.32
N ASP A 257 -5.40 -38.61 21.41
CA ASP A 257 -4.96 -39.68 20.50
C ASP A 257 -5.83 -39.81 19.21
N GLY A 258 -6.58 -38.77 18.84
CA GLY A 258 -7.47 -38.78 17.67
C GLY A 258 -7.93 -37.38 17.25
N PRO A 259 -8.68 -37.25 16.15
CA PRO A 259 -9.15 -35.96 15.66
C PRO A 259 -10.20 -35.34 16.61
N ASN A 260 -10.39 -34.04 16.51
CA ASN A 260 -11.49 -33.36 17.17
C ASN A 260 -12.82 -33.74 16.50
N LEU A 261 -13.73 -34.34 17.26
CA LEU A 261 -15.07 -34.75 16.78
C LEU A 261 -16.18 -33.81 17.28
N THR A 262 -15.81 -32.67 17.87
CA THR A 262 -16.74 -31.64 18.35
C THR A 262 -17.02 -30.61 17.26
N ASP A 263 -17.97 -29.72 17.52
CA ASP A 263 -18.28 -28.54 16.70
C ASP A 263 -17.35 -27.34 16.96
N THR A 264 -16.27 -27.55 17.73
CA THR A 264 -15.31 -26.51 18.11
C THR A 264 -14.00 -26.64 17.35
N VAL A 265 -13.40 -25.50 17.00
CA VAL A 265 -12.08 -25.46 16.33
C VAL A 265 -10.99 -25.78 17.36
N ASP A 266 -10.06 -26.66 16.99
CA ASP A 266 -8.88 -26.92 17.81
C ASP A 266 -8.11 -25.61 18.05
N THR A 267 -7.71 -25.37 19.29
CA THR A 267 -7.03 -24.14 19.72
C THR A 267 -5.84 -24.53 20.58
N ALA A 268 -4.72 -23.82 20.42
CA ALA A 268 -3.48 -24.11 21.12
C ALA A 268 -2.93 -22.85 21.80
N THR A 269 -2.21 -23.04 22.90
CA THR A 269 -1.63 -21.93 23.67
C THR A 269 -0.16 -22.18 23.95
N LEU A 270 0.67 -21.18 23.70
CA LEU A 270 2.08 -21.13 24.08
C LEU A 270 2.28 -19.98 25.08
N ALA A 271 2.92 -20.24 26.21
CA ALA A 271 3.08 -19.26 27.28
C ALA A 271 4.50 -19.22 27.81
N ARG A 272 4.91 -18.06 28.31
CA ARG A 272 6.21 -17.84 28.96
C ARG A 272 6.03 -17.14 30.29
N SER A 273 6.63 -17.70 31.33
CA SER A 273 6.60 -17.16 32.69
C SER A 273 7.94 -16.51 33.05
N VAL A 274 7.89 -15.27 33.55
CA VAL A 274 9.07 -14.51 33.97
C VAL A 274 8.86 -13.94 35.37
N ARG A 275 9.85 -14.13 36.26
CA ARG A 275 9.86 -13.50 37.58
C ARG A 275 10.51 -12.11 37.48
N ILE A 276 9.77 -11.07 37.85
CA ILE A 276 10.20 -9.68 37.67
C ILE A 276 10.32 -9.00 39.05
N PRO A 277 11.51 -8.51 39.43
CA PRO A 277 11.70 -7.74 40.67
C PRO A 277 10.88 -6.43 40.70
N PRO A 278 10.67 -5.83 41.88
CA PRO A 278 9.99 -4.54 42.03
C PRO A 278 10.61 -3.45 41.13
N GLY A 279 9.77 -2.75 40.36
CA GLY A 279 10.18 -1.64 39.51
C GLY A 279 10.89 -2.01 38.20
N GLU A 280 11.27 -3.28 38.01
CA GLU A 280 11.93 -3.77 36.80
C GLU A 280 10.95 -4.13 35.68
N SER A 281 11.46 -4.21 34.46
CA SER A 281 10.72 -4.65 33.27
C SER A 281 11.36 -5.89 32.63
N ARG A 282 10.55 -6.75 32.02
CA ARG A 282 11.00 -7.85 31.14
C ARG A 282 10.11 -7.94 29.90
N ALA A 283 10.72 -8.32 28.79
CA ALA A 283 10.05 -8.53 27.51
C ALA A 283 9.87 -10.03 27.21
N VAL A 284 8.70 -10.39 26.69
CA VAL A 284 8.38 -11.73 26.19
C VAL A 284 8.06 -11.62 24.71
N ARG A 285 8.73 -12.44 23.89
CA ARG A 285 8.60 -12.39 22.42
C ARG A 285 7.82 -13.59 21.89
N PHE A 286 6.94 -13.33 20.93
CA PHE A 286 6.25 -14.35 20.14
C PHE A 286 6.36 -14.06 18.65
N VAL A 287 6.43 -15.11 17.85
CA VAL A 287 6.21 -15.08 16.40
C VAL A 287 4.97 -15.88 16.09
N LEU A 288 4.01 -15.29 15.40
CA LEU A 288 2.90 -15.99 14.77
C LEU A 288 3.18 -16.08 13.27
N SER A 289 3.36 -17.27 12.73
CA SER A 289 3.62 -17.49 11.29
C SER A 289 2.58 -18.40 10.64
N TRP A 290 2.45 -18.27 9.33
CA TRP A 290 1.50 -19.04 8.54
C TRP A 290 2.15 -19.55 7.26
N TYR A 291 1.55 -20.59 6.68
CA TYR A 291 2.00 -21.18 5.42
C TYR A 291 0.81 -21.78 4.68
N PHE A 292 0.31 -21.08 3.67
CA PHE A 292 -0.77 -21.52 2.78
C PHE A 292 -0.28 -21.40 1.34
N PRO A 293 0.51 -22.37 0.84
CA PRO A 293 1.33 -22.18 -0.34
C PRO A 293 0.52 -22.05 -1.63
N ASN A 294 -0.70 -22.61 -1.70
CA ASN A 294 -1.45 -22.77 -2.94
C ASN A 294 -2.54 -21.69 -3.07
N CYS A 295 -2.44 -20.90 -4.12
CA CYS A 295 -3.42 -19.89 -4.50
C CYS A 295 -4.29 -20.44 -5.63
N ARG A 296 -5.55 -20.00 -5.65
CA ARG A 296 -6.45 -20.18 -6.80
C ARG A 296 -6.90 -18.81 -7.29
N ASN A 297 -7.23 -18.70 -8.57
CA ASN A 297 -7.99 -17.56 -9.04
C ASN A 297 -9.44 -17.68 -8.50
N TYR A 298 -9.70 -17.05 -7.36
CA TYR A 298 -10.99 -17.12 -6.66
C TYR A 298 -11.98 -16.01 -7.11
N TRP A 299 -11.56 -15.12 -8.01
CA TRP A 299 -12.34 -13.96 -8.44
C TRP A 299 -12.85 -14.07 -9.90
N SER A 300 -12.24 -14.90 -10.74
CA SER A 300 -12.84 -15.37 -11.99
C SER A 300 -13.98 -16.36 -11.70
N GLU A 301 -14.91 -16.56 -12.66
CA GLU A 301 -16.21 -17.28 -12.54
C GLU A 301 -16.34 -18.21 -11.33
N PRO A 302 -17.48 -18.14 -10.59
CA PRO A 302 -17.63 -18.87 -9.34
C PRO A 302 -17.29 -20.33 -9.59
N ALA A 303 -16.22 -20.79 -8.96
CA ALA A 303 -16.02 -22.21 -8.76
C ALA A 303 -17.23 -22.68 -7.94
N SER A 304 -18.31 -23.08 -8.61
CA SER A 304 -19.02 -24.25 -8.11
C SER A 304 -17.91 -25.26 -7.88
N GLU A 305 -17.75 -25.72 -6.64
CA GLU A 305 -17.10 -27.00 -6.37
C GLU A 305 -17.51 -27.92 -7.52
N CYS A 306 -16.55 -28.47 -8.28
CA CYS A 306 -16.83 -29.24 -9.49
C CYS A 306 -17.80 -30.39 -9.21
N ASP A 307 -19.10 -30.13 -9.26
CA ASP A 307 -20.12 -31.14 -9.42
C ASP A 307 -20.20 -31.40 -10.91
N CYS A 308 -19.84 -32.61 -11.32
CA CYS A 308 -20.11 -33.04 -12.68
C CYS A 308 -21.63 -32.99 -12.88
N GLY A 309 -22.06 -32.29 -13.94
CA GLY A 309 -23.47 -32.28 -14.32
C GLY A 309 -23.97 -33.72 -14.52
N PRO A 310 -25.29 -33.96 -14.46
CA PRO A 310 -25.87 -35.28 -14.73
C PRO A 310 -25.56 -35.83 -16.14
N ASP A 311 -24.96 -35.03 -17.02
CA ASP A 311 -24.46 -35.39 -18.35
C ASP A 311 -22.98 -35.81 -18.39
N GLY A 312 -22.27 -35.78 -17.25
CA GLY A 312 -20.85 -36.12 -17.16
C GLY A 312 -19.89 -35.02 -17.63
N SER A 313 -20.38 -33.81 -17.92
CA SER A 313 -19.52 -32.64 -18.12
C SER A 313 -19.06 -32.11 -16.76
N CYS A 314 -17.75 -32.13 -16.53
CA CYS A 314 -17.14 -31.58 -15.32
C CYS A 314 -16.50 -30.23 -15.65
N CYS A 315 -16.73 -29.21 -14.82
CA CYS A 315 -16.10 -27.89 -14.97
C CYS A 315 -14.57 -28.01 -14.92
N SER A 316 -13.84 -27.20 -15.70
CA SER A 316 -12.39 -27.13 -15.60
C SER A 316 -12.00 -26.48 -14.27
N PRO A 317 -11.03 -27.04 -13.51
CA PRO A 317 -10.61 -26.45 -12.25
C PRO A 317 -10.04 -25.04 -12.46
N SER A 318 -10.35 -24.11 -11.55
CA SER A 318 -9.78 -22.76 -11.56
C SER A 318 -8.25 -22.84 -11.57
N PRO A 319 -7.56 -22.01 -12.37
CA PRO A 319 -6.09 -22.02 -12.39
C PRO A 319 -5.50 -21.73 -11.01
N THR A 320 -4.39 -22.41 -10.70
CA THR A 320 -3.68 -22.29 -9.42
C THR A 320 -2.21 -21.89 -9.63
N TRP A 321 -1.62 -21.29 -8.60
CA TRP A 321 -0.19 -20.99 -8.52
C TRP A 321 0.29 -21.09 -7.07
N LYS A 322 1.59 -20.92 -6.82
CA LYS A 322 2.15 -20.92 -5.47
C LYS A 322 2.56 -19.52 -5.03
N ASN A 323 2.35 -19.20 -3.77
CA ASN A 323 2.90 -17.98 -3.17
C ASN A 323 4.42 -17.99 -3.23
N PHE A 324 5.04 -16.82 -3.41
CA PHE A 324 6.49 -16.69 -3.40
C PHE A 324 7.16 -17.32 -2.16
N TYR A 325 6.60 -17.10 -0.96
CA TYR A 325 7.19 -17.62 0.28
C TYR A 325 7.24 -19.16 0.31
N ALA A 326 6.42 -19.85 -0.49
CA ALA A 326 6.45 -21.32 -0.62
C ALA A 326 7.69 -21.84 -1.37
N THR A 327 8.41 -20.96 -2.07
CA THR A 327 9.72 -21.29 -2.66
C THR A 327 10.86 -21.18 -1.66
N ARG A 328 10.63 -20.52 -0.51
CA ARG A 328 11.64 -20.23 0.52
C ARG A 328 11.48 -21.06 1.79
N PHE A 329 10.25 -21.49 2.09
CA PHE A 329 9.92 -22.22 3.30
C PHE A 329 9.09 -23.46 2.96
N SER A 330 9.18 -24.50 3.79
CA SER A 330 8.44 -25.76 3.59
C SER A 330 7.09 -25.80 4.30
N ASP A 331 6.94 -25.01 5.37
CA ASP A 331 5.83 -25.03 6.32
C ASP A 331 5.91 -23.81 7.28
N ALA A 332 4.88 -23.62 8.11
CA ALA A 332 4.79 -22.50 9.05
C ALA A 332 5.86 -22.56 10.15
N ARG A 333 6.36 -23.76 10.51
CA ARG A 333 7.43 -23.93 11.49
C ARG A 333 8.76 -23.41 10.97
N ALA A 334 9.09 -23.68 9.71
CA ALA A 334 10.31 -23.18 9.06
C ALA A 334 10.34 -21.64 9.05
N VAL A 335 9.18 -21.01 8.84
CA VAL A 335 9.03 -19.55 8.95
C VAL A 335 9.27 -19.07 10.39
N ALA A 336 8.61 -19.68 11.38
CA ALA A 336 8.80 -19.33 12.80
C ALA A 336 10.25 -19.47 13.24
N SER A 337 10.92 -20.55 12.86
CA SER A 337 12.34 -20.79 13.17
C SER A 337 13.22 -19.69 12.58
N TYR A 338 13.03 -19.35 11.30
CA TYR A 338 13.78 -18.28 10.65
C TYR A 338 13.57 -16.93 11.35
N ALA A 339 12.32 -16.60 11.66
CA ALA A 339 11.92 -15.36 12.31
C ALA A 339 12.54 -15.22 13.72
N ILE A 340 12.53 -16.28 14.53
CA ILE A 340 13.13 -16.29 15.87
C ILE A 340 14.65 -16.17 15.77
N ASP A 341 15.29 -16.96 14.91
CA ASP A 341 16.75 -16.99 14.74
C ASP A 341 17.33 -15.68 14.18
N ARG A 342 16.50 -14.86 13.55
CA ARG A 342 16.88 -13.58 12.94
C ARG A 342 16.17 -12.38 13.55
N TRP A 343 15.47 -12.55 14.67
CA TRP A 343 14.66 -11.52 15.30
C TRP A 343 15.39 -10.19 15.43
N ASP A 344 16.57 -10.20 16.06
CA ASP A 344 17.29 -8.96 16.36
C ASP A 344 17.75 -8.24 15.08
N ARG A 345 18.21 -8.99 14.06
CA ARG A 345 18.58 -8.43 12.75
C ARG A 345 17.37 -7.79 12.06
N LEU A 346 16.26 -8.52 12.01
CA LEU A 346 15.04 -8.09 11.33
C LEU A 346 14.42 -6.87 12.03
N CYS A 347 14.35 -6.91 13.37
CA CYS A 347 13.85 -5.81 14.18
C CYS A 347 14.72 -4.56 14.04
N ALA A 348 16.05 -4.69 14.18
CA ALA A 348 16.97 -3.55 14.11
C ALA A 348 16.94 -2.86 12.73
N ARG A 349 16.93 -3.61 11.63
CA ARG A 349 16.85 -3.02 10.27
C ARG A 349 15.50 -2.37 10.01
N THR A 350 14.42 -2.97 10.50
CA THR A 350 13.07 -2.39 10.40
C THR A 350 12.94 -1.11 11.24
N ARG A 351 13.55 -1.10 12.43
CA ARG A 351 13.64 0.08 13.30
C ARG A 351 14.44 1.20 12.64
N ALA A 352 15.57 0.88 12.01
CA ALA A 352 16.38 1.88 11.30
C ALA A 352 15.58 2.61 10.20
N PHE A 353 14.71 1.90 9.48
CA PHE A 353 13.78 2.52 8.52
C PHE A 353 12.75 3.41 9.23
N ALA A 354 12.10 2.90 10.29
CA ALA A 354 11.13 3.67 11.06
C ALA A 354 11.76 4.97 11.60
N ASP A 355 12.94 4.88 12.22
CA ASP A 355 13.67 6.01 12.79
C ASP A 355 14.05 7.03 11.70
N ALA A 356 14.43 6.58 10.50
CA ALA A 356 14.72 7.46 9.37
C ALA A 356 13.47 8.23 8.89
N LEU A 357 12.31 7.58 8.85
CA LEU A 357 11.05 8.21 8.42
C LEU A 357 10.48 9.16 9.50
N PHE A 358 10.33 8.68 10.73
CA PHE A 358 9.73 9.43 11.84
C PHE A 358 10.69 10.44 12.49
N GLY A 359 11.99 10.35 12.19
CA GLY A 359 13.02 11.34 12.52
C GLY A 359 13.12 12.49 11.52
N SER A 360 12.28 12.51 10.48
CA SER A 360 12.21 13.63 9.54
C SER A 360 11.68 14.91 10.19
N THR A 361 12.03 16.06 9.61
CA THR A 361 11.51 17.38 10.01
C THR A 361 10.26 17.76 9.23
N LEU A 362 9.70 16.82 8.45
CA LEU A 362 8.51 17.07 7.64
C LEU A 362 7.28 17.34 8.51
N PRO A 363 6.27 18.08 8.01
CA PRO A 363 5.01 18.28 8.73
C PRO A 363 4.38 16.96 9.18
N LYS A 364 3.75 16.95 10.35
CA LYS A 364 3.21 15.73 10.97
C LYS A 364 2.22 15.00 10.06
N GLU A 365 1.33 15.75 9.41
CA GLU A 365 0.34 15.24 8.45
C GLU A 365 0.97 14.56 7.23
N VAL A 366 2.18 14.99 6.83
CA VAL A 366 2.94 14.36 5.73
C VAL A 366 3.50 13.02 6.17
N VAL A 367 4.15 12.97 7.33
CA VAL A 367 4.69 11.72 7.89
C VAL A 367 3.57 10.72 8.16
N ASP A 368 2.41 11.19 8.64
CA ASP A 368 1.21 10.37 8.83
C ASP A 368 0.73 9.76 7.51
N ALA A 369 0.45 10.60 6.50
CA ALA A 369 0.00 10.16 5.18
C ALA A 369 0.95 9.14 4.54
N VAL A 370 2.25 9.42 4.56
CA VAL A 370 3.28 8.55 3.99
C VAL A 370 3.33 7.21 4.74
N SER A 371 3.51 7.25 6.07
CA SER A 371 3.68 6.04 6.88
C SER A 371 2.43 5.16 6.88
N ALA A 372 1.24 5.77 6.85
CA ALA A 372 -0.02 5.05 6.74
C ALA A 372 -0.14 4.30 5.40
N ASN A 373 0.11 4.97 4.28
CA ASN A 373 -0.20 4.39 2.97
C ASN A 373 0.88 3.43 2.45
N ILE A 374 2.13 3.50 2.93
CA ILE A 374 3.12 2.44 2.63
C ILE A 374 2.71 1.08 3.22
N SER A 375 1.80 1.04 4.20
CA SER A 375 1.28 -0.21 4.75
C SER A 375 0.42 -0.99 3.77
N ILE A 376 -0.08 -0.37 2.69
CA ILE A 376 -0.83 -1.04 1.61
C ILE A 376 0.02 -2.14 0.97
N LEU A 377 1.35 -1.99 0.94
CA LEU A 377 2.26 -3.03 0.45
C LEU A 377 2.19 -4.33 1.27
N LYS A 378 1.67 -4.27 2.50
CA LYS A 378 1.47 -5.44 3.39
C LYS A 378 0.06 -6.00 3.35
N SER A 379 -0.89 -5.37 2.66
CA SER A 379 -2.25 -5.87 2.54
C SER A 379 -2.36 -6.89 1.40
N PRO A 380 -3.48 -7.64 1.32
CA PRO A 380 -3.79 -8.50 0.18
C PRO A 380 -4.00 -7.76 -1.15
N THR A 381 -3.96 -6.43 -1.17
CA THR A 381 -3.86 -5.65 -2.42
C THR A 381 -2.62 -6.07 -3.21
N CYS A 382 -1.56 -6.50 -2.52
CA CYS A 382 -0.28 -6.88 -3.12
C CYS A 382 -0.02 -8.38 -3.04
N LEU A 383 0.47 -8.96 -4.13
CA LEU A 383 0.83 -10.37 -4.27
C LEU A 383 2.29 -10.50 -4.75
N ARG A 384 2.92 -11.62 -4.40
CA ARG A 384 4.18 -12.05 -5.01
C ARG A 384 3.99 -13.42 -5.64
N LEU A 385 4.23 -13.50 -6.94
CA LEU A 385 4.06 -14.71 -7.73
C LEU A 385 5.20 -15.71 -7.45
N THR A 386 5.05 -16.94 -7.94
CA THR A 386 6.00 -18.03 -7.67
C THR A 386 7.47 -17.66 -7.99
N ASP A 387 7.70 -16.87 -9.05
CA ASP A 387 9.03 -16.42 -9.48
C ASP A 387 9.56 -15.20 -8.68
N GLY A 388 8.76 -14.70 -7.74
CA GLY A 388 9.05 -13.54 -6.91
C GLY A 388 8.67 -12.20 -7.52
N SER A 389 8.10 -12.19 -8.73
CA SER A 389 7.56 -10.99 -9.37
C SER A 389 6.34 -10.44 -8.63
N PHE A 390 6.11 -9.16 -8.84
CA PHE A 390 5.05 -8.41 -8.17
C PHE A 390 3.77 -8.37 -8.99
N TYR A 391 2.65 -8.52 -8.31
CA TYR A 391 1.32 -8.30 -8.85
C TYR A 391 0.50 -7.53 -7.80
N GLY A 392 -0.42 -6.68 -8.24
CA GLY A 392 -1.34 -6.01 -7.34
C GLY A 392 -2.75 -5.89 -7.92
N PHE A 393 -3.73 -5.92 -7.03
CA PHE A 393 -5.08 -5.41 -7.31
C PHE A 393 -5.10 -3.89 -7.19
N GLU A 394 -6.24 -3.27 -7.45
CA GLU A 394 -6.43 -1.85 -7.12
C GLU A 394 -6.68 -1.64 -5.62
N GLY A 395 -7.44 -2.54 -5.01
CA GLY A 395 -7.74 -2.57 -3.59
C GLY A 395 -8.38 -3.90 -3.19
N CYS A 396 -9.14 -3.92 -2.10
CA CYS A 396 -9.79 -5.11 -1.60
C CYS A 396 -11.28 -4.88 -1.30
N HIS A 397 -12.14 -5.76 -1.80
CA HIS A 397 -13.44 -6.01 -1.19
C HIS A 397 -13.25 -6.79 0.13
N CYS A 398 -14.34 -7.13 0.83
CA CYS A 398 -14.22 -7.85 2.10
C CYS A 398 -13.59 -9.24 1.92
N ASN A 399 -13.88 -9.93 0.83
CA ASN A 399 -13.50 -11.33 0.61
C ASN A 399 -12.71 -11.59 -0.68
N GLU A 400 -12.47 -10.55 -1.49
CA GLU A 400 -11.85 -10.66 -2.79
C GLU A 400 -11.07 -9.40 -3.18
N GLY A 401 -10.09 -9.54 -4.07
CA GLY A 401 -9.38 -8.38 -4.62
C GLY A 401 -10.36 -7.52 -5.42
N CYS A 402 -10.30 -6.21 -5.27
CA CYS A 402 -11.13 -5.30 -6.03
C CYS A 402 -10.50 -5.04 -7.40
N CYS A 403 -11.32 -5.18 -8.45
CA CYS A 403 -10.97 -4.95 -9.85
C CYS A 403 -9.78 -5.82 -10.30
N GLU A 404 -10.08 -6.99 -10.89
CA GLU A 404 -9.06 -7.94 -11.34
C GLU A 404 -7.96 -7.27 -12.19
N GLY A 405 -6.73 -7.73 -11.95
CA GLY A 405 -5.55 -7.34 -12.69
C GLY A 405 -4.78 -6.16 -12.09
N SER A 406 -3.48 -6.12 -12.38
CA SER A 406 -2.65 -4.95 -12.08
C SER A 406 -3.02 -3.82 -13.02
N CYS A 407 -3.87 -2.93 -12.53
CA CYS A 407 -4.42 -1.85 -13.32
C CYS A 407 -3.39 -0.75 -13.59
N THR A 408 -2.99 -0.60 -14.85
CA THR A 408 -1.89 0.29 -15.25
C THR A 408 -2.12 1.75 -14.82
N HIS A 409 -3.35 2.25 -14.90
CA HIS A 409 -3.69 3.64 -14.55
C HIS A 409 -3.73 3.90 -13.04
N VAL A 410 -4.17 2.95 -12.20
CA VAL A 410 -4.19 3.12 -10.73
C VAL A 410 -2.77 3.10 -10.20
N TRP A 411 -1.98 2.13 -10.67
CA TRP A 411 -0.58 1.98 -10.30
C TRP A 411 0.33 3.06 -10.89
N ASN A 412 -0.19 3.98 -11.73
CA ASN A 412 0.56 5.19 -12.08
C ASN A 412 0.76 6.13 -10.88
N TYR A 413 -0.20 6.18 -9.96
CA TYR A 413 -0.14 7.06 -8.79
C TYR A 413 0.77 6.52 -7.70
N ALA A 414 1.08 5.22 -7.72
CA ALA A 414 1.86 4.57 -6.66
C ALA A 414 3.36 4.94 -6.77
N TYR A 415 3.82 5.81 -5.87
CA TYR A 415 5.23 6.21 -5.77
C TYR A 415 6.00 5.49 -4.64
N ALA A 416 5.33 4.74 -3.76
CA ALA A 416 6.03 4.02 -2.69
C ALA A 416 6.91 2.86 -3.21
N LEU A 417 6.33 1.98 -4.04
CA LEU A 417 6.98 0.76 -4.53
C LEU A 417 8.29 1.00 -5.30
N PRO A 418 8.38 1.94 -6.28
CA PRO A 418 9.62 2.17 -7.04
C PRO A 418 10.81 2.63 -6.18
N TYR A 419 10.58 3.32 -5.06
CA TYR A 419 11.66 3.80 -4.21
C TYR A 419 11.97 2.85 -3.05
N LEU A 420 10.98 2.14 -2.51
CA LEU A 420 11.18 1.20 -1.39
C LEU A 420 11.58 -0.20 -1.84
N PHE A 421 10.99 -0.72 -2.92
CA PHE A 421 11.28 -2.06 -3.47
C PHE A 421 11.38 -2.03 -5.01
N PRO A 422 12.36 -1.29 -5.57
CA PRO A 422 12.49 -1.06 -7.01
C PRO A 422 12.56 -2.34 -7.86
N ARG A 423 13.11 -3.44 -7.34
CA ARG A 423 13.10 -4.73 -8.05
C ARG A 423 11.68 -5.27 -8.26
N LEU A 424 10.80 -5.11 -7.27
CA LEU A 424 9.39 -5.51 -7.39
C LEU A 424 8.68 -4.65 -8.43
N GLU A 425 8.86 -3.32 -8.41
CA GLU A 425 8.29 -2.42 -9.43
C GLU A 425 8.72 -2.84 -10.85
N ARG A 426 10.03 -3.05 -11.07
CA ARG A 426 10.56 -3.48 -12.37
C ARG A 426 9.94 -4.79 -12.85
N SER A 427 9.77 -5.76 -11.96
CA SER A 427 9.18 -7.05 -12.32
C SER A 427 7.75 -6.89 -12.85
N MET A 428 6.95 -5.97 -12.31
CA MET A 428 5.61 -5.69 -12.84
C MET A 428 5.68 -5.07 -14.24
N ARG A 429 6.67 -4.21 -14.52
CA ARG A 429 6.89 -3.64 -15.87
C ARG A 429 7.29 -4.72 -16.88
N ASP A 430 8.19 -5.62 -16.49
CA ASP A 430 8.60 -6.77 -17.32
C ASP A 430 7.37 -7.62 -17.68
N LEU A 431 6.51 -7.93 -16.71
CA LEU A 431 5.28 -8.69 -16.92
C LEU A 431 4.29 -7.96 -17.83
N ASP A 432 4.06 -6.65 -17.63
CA ASP A 432 3.15 -5.86 -18.47
C ASP A 432 3.57 -5.90 -19.94
N TYR A 433 4.84 -5.57 -20.26
CA TYR A 433 5.30 -5.56 -21.64
C TYR A 433 5.40 -6.95 -22.28
N GLN A 434 5.58 -8.00 -21.48
CA GLN A 434 5.65 -9.36 -21.97
C GLN A 434 4.28 -10.00 -22.22
N TYR A 435 3.32 -9.81 -21.31
CA TYR A 435 2.06 -10.55 -21.31
C TYR A 435 0.84 -9.68 -21.64
N ASN A 436 0.90 -8.38 -21.38
CA ASN A 436 -0.25 -7.48 -21.41
C ASN A 436 -0.32 -6.61 -22.69
N MET A 437 0.75 -6.58 -23.48
CA MET A 437 0.83 -5.81 -24.74
C MET A 437 0.39 -6.64 -25.96
N ARG A 438 -0.32 -6.00 -26.90
CA ARG A 438 -0.62 -6.53 -28.24
C ARG A 438 0.55 -6.30 -29.20
N ASP A 439 0.53 -6.98 -30.34
CA ASP A 439 1.59 -6.88 -31.36
C ASP A 439 1.70 -5.47 -31.97
N ASP A 440 0.59 -4.75 -32.05
CA ASP A 440 0.49 -3.38 -32.56
C ASP A 440 0.83 -2.30 -31.52
N GLY A 441 1.21 -2.69 -30.30
CA GLY A 441 1.63 -1.77 -29.24
C GLY A 441 0.53 -1.32 -28.29
N GLN A 442 -0.73 -1.70 -28.52
CA GLN A 442 -1.79 -1.46 -27.55
C GLN A 442 -1.50 -2.20 -26.23
N MET A 443 -1.62 -1.50 -25.11
CA MET A 443 -1.52 -2.07 -23.78
C MET A 443 -2.91 -2.35 -23.22
N SER A 444 -3.24 -3.62 -22.96
CA SER A 444 -4.40 -3.94 -22.12
C SER A 444 -4.13 -3.37 -20.73
N PHE A 445 -5.08 -2.63 -20.14
CA PHE A 445 -4.75 -1.90 -18.92
C PHE A 445 -4.79 -2.73 -17.64
N ARG A 446 -4.98 -4.05 -17.73
CA ARG A 446 -5.06 -4.99 -16.60
C ARG A 446 -4.26 -6.27 -16.88
N LEU A 447 -3.13 -6.45 -16.20
CA LEU A 447 -2.36 -7.70 -16.26
C LEU A 447 -3.19 -8.84 -15.63
N GLN A 448 -3.50 -9.90 -16.37
CA GLN A 448 -4.35 -11.00 -15.90
C GLN A 448 -3.54 -12.08 -15.17
N LEU A 449 -4.17 -12.77 -14.21
CA LEU A 449 -3.62 -13.96 -13.56
C LEU A 449 -4.44 -15.22 -13.88
N PRO A 450 -3.79 -16.41 -13.95
CA PRO A 450 -2.35 -16.62 -13.84
C PRO A 450 -1.60 -16.02 -15.03
N ILE A 451 -0.30 -15.76 -14.86
CA ILE A 451 0.53 -15.16 -15.92
C ILE A 451 0.46 -16.02 -17.19
N GLY A 452 0.21 -15.37 -18.32
CA GLY A 452 -0.05 -16.03 -19.60
C GLY A 452 -1.54 -16.27 -19.89
N ALA A 453 -2.46 -15.94 -18.97
CA ALA A 453 -3.89 -15.87 -19.27
C ALA A 453 -4.18 -14.91 -20.43
N PRO A 454 -5.30 -15.11 -21.16
CA PRO A 454 -5.70 -14.19 -22.23
C PRO A 454 -5.74 -12.75 -21.74
N ARG A 455 -5.17 -11.83 -22.53
CA ARG A 455 -5.25 -10.40 -22.26
C ARG A 455 -6.71 -9.98 -22.15
N TRP A 456 -6.97 -9.01 -21.28
CA TRP A 456 -8.29 -8.42 -21.21
C TRP A 456 -8.60 -7.67 -22.51
N GLY A 457 -9.70 -8.05 -23.16
CA GLY A 457 -10.04 -7.67 -24.54
C GLY A 457 -10.70 -6.31 -24.70
N PHE A 458 -10.43 -5.37 -23.79
CA PHE A 458 -10.97 -4.02 -23.84
C PHE A 458 -9.91 -3.01 -24.33
N ARG A 459 -10.34 -1.81 -24.70
CA ARG A 459 -9.48 -0.74 -25.25
C ARG A 459 -8.40 -0.29 -24.25
N ALA A 460 -7.32 0.31 -24.75
CA ALA A 460 -6.26 0.83 -23.89
C ALA A 460 -6.69 2.08 -23.13
N CYS A 461 -6.15 2.24 -21.92
CA CYS A 461 -6.20 3.51 -21.19
C CYS A 461 -5.09 4.44 -21.67
N VAL A 462 -5.41 5.68 -22.05
CA VAL A 462 -4.39 6.66 -22.46
C VAL A 462 -3.42 6.95 -21.32
N ASP A 463 -3.95 7.30 -20.14
CA ASP A 463 -3.17 7.55 -18.94
C ASP A 463 -2.41 6.30 -18.46
N GLY A 464 -3.02 5.13 -18.51
CA GLY A 464 -2.40 3.84 -18.18
C GLY A 464 -1.21 3.50 -19.09
N GLN A 465 -1.39 3.57 -20.41
CA GLN A 465 -0.37 3.22 -21.40
C GLN A 465 0.77 4.27 -21.44
N MET A 466 0.42 5.55 -21.53
CA MET A 466 1.42 6.64 -21.58
C MET A 466 2.13 6.81 -20.23
N GLY A 467 1.40 6.66 -19.11
CA GLY A 467 2.00 6.59 -17.78
C GLY A 467 2.93 5.39 -17.63
N GLY A 468 2.64 4.24 -18.26
CA GLY A 468 3.54 3.10 -18.36
C GLY A 468 4.91 3.44 -18.95
N VAL A 469 4.95 4.26 -20.00
CA VAL A 469 6.20 4.75 -20.62
C VAL A 469 6.99 5.64 -19.65
N VAL A 470 6.30 6.56 -18.96
CA VAL A 470 6.91 7.43 -17.94
C VAL A 470 7.46 6.60 -16.77
N LYS A 471 6.77 5.53 -16.36
CA LYS A 471 7.25 4.58 -15.35
C LYS A 471 8.50 3.84 -15.80
N VAL A 472 8.58 3.32 -17.03
CA VAL A 472 9.84 2.70 -17.52
C VAL A 472 11.03 3.67 -17.41
N TYR A 473 10.81 4.93 -17.78
CA TYR A 473 11.81 5.98 -17.62
C TYR A 473 12.18 6.20 -16.14
N ARG A 474 11.20 6.38 -15.25
CA ARG A 474 11.42 6.51 -13.79
C ARG A 474 12.26 5.35 -13.25
N GLU A 475 11.92 4.13 -13.65
CA GLU A 475 12.56 2.92 -13.15
C GLU A 475 14.02 2.95 -13.55
N TRP A 476 14.33 3.19 -14.83
CA TRP A 476 15.68 3.34 -15.35
C TRP A 476 16.46 4.46 -14.62
N LYS A 477 15.84 5.60 -14.32
CA LYS A 477 16.46 6.69 -13.55
C LYS A 477 16.81 6.29 -12.12
N ILE A 478 16.01 5.44 -11.48
CA ILE A 478 16.24 4.96 -10.11
C ILE A 478 17.32 3.86 -10.06
N ASN A 479 17.37 2.98 -11.06
CA ASN A 479 18.23 1.77 -11.00
C ASN A 479 19.50 1.82 -11.87
N GLY A 480 19.52 2.60 -12.95
CA GLY A 480 20.69 2.75 -13.81
C GLY A 480 20.95 1.62 -14.83
N ASP A 481 20.16 0.54 -14.84
CA ASP A 481 20.30 -0.60 -15.75
C ASP A 481 19.88 -0.23 -17.17
N THR A 482 20.86 0.25 -17.93
CA THR A 482 20.70 0.60 -19.35
C THR A 482 20.54 -0.64 -20.24
N GLU A 483 20.99 -1.82 -19.80
CA GLU A 483 20.73 -3.06 -20.55
C GLU A 483 19.28 -3.51 -20.40
N TRP A 484 18.68 -3.35 -19.22
CA TRP A 484 17.24 -3.54 -19.02
C TRP A 484 16.43 -2.61 -19.91
N LEU A 485 16.77 -1.32 -19.94
CA LEU A 485 16.14 -0.37 -20.85
C LEU A 485 16.29 -0.80 -22.31
N ARG A 486 17.49 -1.20 -22.75
CA ARG A 486 17.72 -1.64 -24.13
C ARG A 486 16.90 -2.88 -24.50
N ARG A 487 16.69 -3.81 -23.56
CA ARG A 487 15.83 -4.99 -23.77
C ARG A 487 14.36 -4.60 -23.95
N LEU A 488 13.85 -3.66 -23.14
CA LEU A 488 12.45 -3.22 -23.21
C LEU A 488 12.15 -2.22 -24.32
N TRP A 489 13.16 -1.47 -24.79
CA TRP A 489 12.98 -0.37 -25.74
C TRP A 489 12.09 -0.70 -26.95
N PRO A 490 12.24 -1.85 -27.65
CA PRO A 490 11.39 -2.16 -28.79
C PRO A 490 9.90 -2.19 -28.44
N SER A 491 9.54 -2.65 -27.24
CA SER A 491 8.16 -2.69 -26.76
C SER A 491 7.67 -1.32 -26.29
N VAL A 492 8.52 -0.55 -25.60
CA VAL A 492 8.23 0.84 -25.21
C VAL A 492 7.95 1.70 -26.43
N LYS A 493 8.78 1.60 -27.47
CA LYS A 493 8.62 2.28 -28.76
C LYS A 493 7.27 1.97 -29.40
N ARG A 494 6.91 0.69 -29.53
CA ARG A 494 5.59 0.29 -30.08
C ARG A 494 4.44 0.86 -29.25
N SER A 495 4.59 0.93 -27.94
CA SER A 495 3.57 1.49 -27.05
C SER A 495 3.35 2.99 -27.25
N VAL A 496 4.40 3.76 -27.51
CA VAL A 496 4.29 5.19 -27.89
C VAL A 496 3.69 5.32 -29.29
N ASP A 497 4.21 4.56 -30.25
CA ASP A 497 3.84 4.64 -31.67
C ASP A 497 2.36 4.23 -31.91
N PHE A 498 1.76 3.47 -31.00
CA PHE A 498 0.33 3.12 -31.03
C PHE A 498 -0.58 4.36 -31.07
N ALA A 499 -0.16 5.50 -30.51
CA ALA A 499 -0.95 6.74 -30.53
C ALA A 499 -1.36 7.18 -31.96
N TRP A 500 -0.51 6.93 -32.95
CA TRP A 500 -0.75 7.27 -34.36
C TRP A 500 -0.79 6.03 -35.26
N ALA A 501 -0.88 4.83 -34.68
CA ALA A 501 -0.97 3.61 -35.47
C ALA A 501 -2.32 3.58 -36.22
N PRO A 502 -2.34 3.20 -37.51
CA PRO A 502 -3.60 3.01 -38.24
C PRO A 502 -4.51 1.94 -37.63
N THR A 503 -3.95 1.05 -36.82
CA THR A 503 -4.67 -0.01 -36.10
C THR A 503 -5.29 0.46 -34.80
N ASN A 504 -4.98 1.67 -34.32
CA ASN A 504 -5.57 2.23 -33.12
C ASN A 504 -7.03 2.64 -33.40
N GLU A 505 -7.98 1.80 -32.96
CA GLU A 505 -9.41 2.00 -33.12
C GLU A 505 -9.93 3.31 -32.51
N ASP A 506 -9.21 3.83 -31.51
CA ASP A 506 -9.55 5.03 -30.76
C ASP A 506 -8.98 6.31 -31.38
N ARG A 507 -8.13 6.18 -32.40
CA ARG A 507 -7.59 7.30 -33.21
C ARG A 507 -7.03 8.44 -32.36
N TRP A 508 -6.13 8.12 -31.43
CA TRP A 508 -5.61 9.09 -30.46
C TRP A 508 -4.96 10.32 -31.12
N ASP A 509 -3.92 10.13 -31.94
CA ASP A 509 -3.19 11.21 -32.64
C ASP A 509 -2.72 10.78 -34.05
N PRO A 510 -3.63 10.44 -35.00
CA PRO A 510 -3.27 9.89 -36.31
C PRO A 510 -2.34 10.81 -37.13
N ASP A 511 -2.39 12.12 -36.90
CA ASP A 511 -1.60 13.13 -37.64
C ASP A 511 -0.24 13.45 -36.98
N ARG A 512 0.10 12.78 -35.86
CA ARG A 512 1.31 13.07 -35.07
C ARG A 512 1.41 14.55 -34.69
N SER A 513 0.27 15.12 -34.33
CA SER A 513 0.13 16.51 -33.95
C SER A 513 0.71 16.79 -32.56
N GLY A 514 0.83 15.76 -31.71
CA GLY A 514 1.14 15.87 -30.29
C GLY A 514 -0.09 16.09 -29.40
N VAL A 515 -1.29 15.97 -29.97
CA VAL A 515 -2.57 16.19 -29.29
C VAL A 515 -3.42 14.94 -29.40
N ILE A 516 -3.92 14.44 -28.27
CA ILE A 516 -4.88 13.34 -28.29
C ILE A 516 -6.28 13.92 -28.47
N SER A 517 -6.88 13.71 -29.63
CA SER A 517 -8.22 14.20 -29.98
C SER A 517 -9.26 13.09 -30.15
N GLY A 518 -8.80 11.83 -30.21
CA GLY A 518 -9.65 10.68 -30.42
C GLY A 518 -10.57 10.34 -29.25
N ARG A 519 -11.01 9.07 -29.22
CA ARG A 519 -11.74 8.47 -28.10
C ARG A 519 -10.72 8.03 -27.04
N GLN A 520 -10.97 8.36 -25.78
CA GLN A 520 -9.92 8.29 -24.78
C GLN A 520 -10.43 7.63 -23.50
N HIS A 521 -10.18 6.33 -23.35
CA HIS A 521 -10.45 5.65 -22.09
C HIS A 521 -9.38 6.00 -21.06
N HIS A 522 -9.78 6.13 -19.79
CA HIS A 522 -8.89 6.57 -18.71
C HIS A 522 -9.35 6.08 -17.33
N THR A 523 -8.63 6.46 -16.28
CA THR A 523 -8.83 5.94 -14.92
C THR A 523 -10.21 6.16 -14.27
N LEU A 524 -11.11 6.93 -14.86
CA LEU A 524 -12.48 7.09 -14.33
C LEU A 524 -13.47 6.16 -15.04
N ASP A 525 -12.98 5.14 -15.76
CA ASP A 525 -13.76 4.05 -16.35
C ASP A 525 -14.80 4.50 -17.41
N MET A 526 -14.55 5.62 -18.08
CA MET A 526 -15.29 6.09 -19.26
C MET A 526 -14.35 6.67 -20.32
N GLU A 527 -14.93 7.12 -21.42
CA GLU A 527 -14.24 7.76 -22.51
C GLU A 527 -14.52 9.27 -22.60
N LEU A 528 -13.44 10.05 -22.71
CA LEU A 528 -13.48 11.43 -23.18
C LEU A 528 -13.35 11.48 -24.70
N PHE A 529 -13.92 12.52 -25.29
CA PHE A 529 -13.79 12.81 -26.72
C PHE A 529 -13.19 14.20 -26.95
N GLY A 530 -12.34 14.32 -27.96
CA GLY A 530 -11.69 15.59 -28.26
C GLY A 530 -10.56 15.98 -27.30
N PRO A 531 -9.81 17.03 -27.62
CA PRO A 531 -8.61 17.41 -26.87
C PRO A 531 -8.90 17.83 -25.43
N ASN A 532 -8.10 17.29 -24.50
CA ASN A 532 -8.04 17.72 -23.10
C ASN A 532 -6.58 17.69 -22.62
N SER A 533 -6.26 18.51 -21.61
CA SER A 533 -4.89 18.67 -21.10
C SER A 533 -4.41 17.49 -20.26
N TRP A 534 -5.32 16.77 -19.62
CA TRP A 534 -4.98 15.61 -18.79
C TRP A 534 -4.32 14.49 -19.61
N LEU A 535 -5.03 13.97 -20.61
CA LEU A 535 -4.58 12.81 -21.38
C LEU A 535 -3.55 13.19 -22.44
N THR A 536 -3.68 14.38 -23.04
CA THR A 536 -2.62 14.96 -23.89
C THR A 536 -1.34 15.20 -23.09
N GLY A 537 -1.44 15.67 -21.85
CA GLY A 537 -0.29 15.85 -20.97
C GLY A 537 0.48 14.56 -20.72
N PHE A 538 -0.23 13.45 -20.43
CA PHE A 538 0.40 12.14 -20.25
C PHE A 538 1.15 11.69 -21.51
N TYR A 539 0.55 11.88 -22.68
CA TYR A 539 1.18 11.58 -23.97
C TYR A 539 2.42 12.44 -24.23
N LEU A 540 2.36 13.74 -23.94
CA LEU A 540 3.52 14.63 -24.05
C LEU A 540 4.66 14.24 -23.09
N ALA A 541 4.32 13.85 -21.86
CA ALA A 541 5.31 13.33 -20.92
C ALA A 541 5.95 12.02 -21.42
N ALA A 542 5.14 11.10 -21.97
CA ALA A 542 5.62 9.86 -22.56
C ALA A 542 6.55 10.10 -23.76
N LEU A 543 6.21 11.03 -24.66
CA LEU A 543 7.08 11.42 -25.79
C LEU A 543 8.42 11.96 -25.31
N LYS A 544 8.40 12.83 -24.29
CA LYS A 544 9.62 13.43 -23.72
C LYS A 544 10.51 12.38 -23.05
N ALA A 545 9.90 11.47 -22.27
CA ALA A 545 10.58 10.34 -21.64
C ALA A 545 11.17 9.37 -22.68
N ALA A 546 10.37 9.01 -23.69
CA ALA A 546 10.77 8.13 -24.78
C ALA A 546 11.91 8.74 -25.60
N ALA A 547 11.91 10.06 -25.84
CA ALA A 547 13.01 10.72 -26.54
C ALA A 547 14.35 10.60 -25.80
N GLN A 548 14.35 10.74 -24.47
CA GLN A 548 15.57 10.57 -23.67
C GLN A 548 16.02 9.10 -23.63
N MET A 549 15.09 8.16 -23.47
CA MET A 549 15.42 6.73 -23.53
C MET A 549 15.97 6.33 -24.91
N ALA A 550 15.40 6.86 -25.98
CA ALA A 550 15.82 6.64 -27.37
C ALA A 550 17.28 7.06 -27.60
N ASP A 551 17.70 8.23 -27.11
CA ASP A 551 19.10 8.67 -27.20
C ASP A 551 20.06 7.65 -26.59
N VAL A 552 19.73 7.17 -25.39
CA VAL A 552 20.59 6.28 -24.59
C VAL A 552 20.75 4.92 -25.26
N VAL A 553 19.69 4.42 -25.90
CA VAL A 553 19.75 3.13 -26.62
C VAL A 553 20.26 3.28 -28.06
N GLY A 554 20.44 4.51 -28.55
CA GLY A 554 20.95 4.81 -29.90
C GLY A 554 19.90 4.91 -31.00
N ASP A 555 18.62 5.08 -30.67
CA ASP A 555 17.51 5.29 -31.62
C ASP A 555 17.26 6.79 -31.87
N SER A 556 18.25 7.47 -32.44
CA SER A 556 18.21 8.93 -32.65
C SER A 556 17.06 9.39 -33.54
N ALA A 557 16.60 8.56 -34.48
CA ALA A 557 15.49 8.88 -35.36
C ALA A 557 14.17 9.02 -34.57
N SER A 558 13.87 8.06 -33.70
CA SER A 558 12.71 8.16 -32.81
C SER A 558 12.87 9.28 -31.79
N ALA A 559 14.08 9.51 -31.27
CA ALA A 559 14.33 10.61 -30.35
C ALA A 559 13.94 11.98 -30.96
N ASP A 560 14.36 12.24 -32.20
CA ASP A 560 14.06 13.49 -32.89
C ASP A 560 12.57 13.62 -33.26
N GLU A 561 11.95 12.53 -33.71
CA GLU A 561 10.51 12.52 -34.00
C GLU A 561 9.68 12.85 -32.75
N TYR A 562 9.96 12.17 -31.63
CA TYR A 562 9.22 12.37 -30.39
C TYR A 562 9.38 13.79 -29.85
N ARG A 563 10.57 14.39 -29.94
CA ARG A 563 10.78 15.81 -29.58
C ARG A 563 9.96 16.75 -30.45
N GLN A 564 9.87 16.50 -31.76
CA GLN A 564 9.12 17.34 -32.68
C GLN A 564 7.61 17.26 -32.42
N VAL A 565 7.09 16.05 -32.20
CA VAL A 565 5.68 15.84 -31.84
C VAL A 565 5.37 16.51 -30.50
N PHE A 566 6.23 16.32 -29.49
CA PHE A 566 6.11 16.97 -28.19
C PHE A 566 6.06 18.51 -28.31
N ALA A 567 6.98 19.11 -29.07
CA ALA A 567 7.05 20.56 -29.21
C ALA A 567 5.78 21.15 -29.84
N ARG A 568 5.20 20.49 -30.85
CA ARG A 568 3.93 20.91 -31.48
C ARG A 568 2.77 20.78 -30.51
N GLY A 569 2.63 19.63 -29.87
CA GLY A 569 1.53 19.36 -28.96
C GLY A 569 1.54 20.26 -27.73
N LYS A 570 2.72 20.49 -27.13
CA LYS A 570 2.88 21.46 -26.02
C LYS A 570 2.41 22.86 -26.43
N ALA A 571 2.92 23.38 -27.54
CA ALA A 571 2.58 24.73 -27.99
C ALA A 571 1.08 24.88 -28.28
N TRP A 572 0.46 23.85 -28.89
CA TRP A 572 -0.97 23.81 -29.15
C TRP A 572 -1.78 23.76 -27.84
N MET A 573 -1.44 22.86 -26.93
CA MET A 573 -2.14 22.66 -25.66
C MET A 573 -2.14 23.93 -24.79
N ASP A 574 -0.99 24.58 -24.63
CA ASP A 574 -0.84 25.81 -23.85
C ASP A 574 -1.59 27.01 -24.45
N THR A 575 -1.92 26.96 -25.75
CA THR A 575 -2.63 28.04 -26.45
C THR A 575 -4.13 27.78 -26.54
N GLU A 576 -4.53 26.55 -26.82
CA GLU A 576 -5.89 26.20 -27.24
C GLU A 576 -6.74 25.62 -26.11
N LEU A 577 -6.12 25.08 -25.05
CA LEU A 577 -6.84 24.48 -23.92
C LEU A 577 -6.83 25.34 -22.66
N PHE A 578 -5.89 26.28 -22.54
CA PHE A 578 -5.86 27.19 -21.39
C PHE A 578 -6.89 28.31 -21.55
N ASN A 579 -7.87 28.36 -20.66
CA ASN A 579 -9.00 29.29 -20.76
C ASN A 579 -8.77 30.64 -20.06
N GLY A 580 -7.55 30.92 -19.63
CA GLY A 580 -7.17 32.11 -18.87
C GLY A 580 -7.06 31.88 -17.35
N GLU A 581 -7.64 30.80 -16.81
CA GLU A 581 -7.51 30.43 -15.40
C GLU A 581 -6.96 28.99 -15.25
N TYR A 582 -7.46 28.05 -16.05
CA TYR A 582 -7.14 26.62 -15.98
C TYR A 582 -7.29 25.96 -17.36
N TYR A 583 -6.93 24.68 -17.49
CA TYR A 583 -7.04 23.94 -18.75
C TYR A 583 -8.38 23.18 -18.83
N GLN A 584 -9.05 23.27 -19.97
CA GLN A 584 -10.37 22.66 -20.20
C GLN A 584 -10.34 21.56 -21.27
N GLN A 585 -11.44 20.82 -21.40
CA GLN A 585 -11.67 19.93 -22.54
C GLN A 585 -12.36 20.69 -23.66
N ARG A 586 -11.79 20.66 -24.86
CA ARG A 586 -12.39 21.27 -26.04
C ARG A 586 -13.29 20.28 -26.77
N ILE A 587 -14.59 20.39 -26.52
CA ILE A 587 -15.62 19.53 -27.12
C ILE A 587 -16.92 20.33 -27.37
N ASP A 588 -17.61 20.05 -28.47
CA ASP A 588 -19.00 20.47 -28.66
C ASP A 588 -19.92 19.35 -28.16
N LEU A 589 -20.54 19.55 -26.99
CA LEU A 589 -21.43 18.57 -26.39
C LEU A 589 -22.67 18.28 -27.24
N GLY A 590 -23.08 19.19 -28.13
CA GLY A 590 -24.24 18.98 -29.01
C GLY A 590 -23.92 18.23 -30.30
N ASP A 591 -22.64 18.00 -30.60
CA ASP A 591 -22.24 17.36 -31.86
C ASP A 591 -22.21 15.83 -31.73
N ARG A 592 -23.37 15.22 -31.96
CA ARG A 592 -23.53 13.75 -32.00
C ARG A 592 -22.58 13.08 -32.99
N SER A 593 -22.16 13.76 -34.06
CA SER A 593 -21.31 13.16 -35.10
C SER A 593 -19.93 12.75 -34.57
N ILE A 594 -19.48 13.36 -33.46
CA ILE A 594 -18.27 12.95 -32.73
C ILE A 594 -18.38 11.47 -32.34
N LEU A 595 -19.50 11.05 -31.75
CA LEU A 595 -19.72 9.67 -31.31
C LEU A 595 -19.91 8.73 -32.50
N GLU A 596 -20.70 9.15 -33.49
CA GLU A 596 -20.98 8.36 -34.70
C GLU A 596 -19.70 8.01 -35.47
N SER A 597 -18.69 8.88 -35.41
CA SER A 597 -17.40 8.63 -36.05
C SER A 597 -16.63 7.43 -35.49
N PHE A 598 -16.95 6.96 -34.28
CA PHE A 598 -16.36 5.78 -33.63
C PHE A 598 -17.29 4.55 -33.66
N LEU A 599 -18.53 4.71 -34.14
CA LEU A 599 -19.48 3.60 -34.20
C LEU A 599 -19.09 2.62 -35.30
N HIS A 600 -18.90 1.35 -34.94
CA HIS A 600 -18.64 0.26 -35.87
C HIS A 600 -19.21 -1.06 -35.33
N GLU A 601 -19.30 -2.07 -36.19
CA GLU A 601 -19.77 -3.40 -35.78
C GLU A 601 -18.84 -3.99 -34.73
N GLY A 602 -19.40 -4.39 -33.57
CA GLY A 602 -18.64 -4.92 -32.45
C GLY A 602 -18.05 -3.89 -31.49
N ASP A 603 -18.34 -2.58 -31.67
CA ASP A 603 -17.94 -1.56 -30.69
C ASP A 603 -18.56 -1.83 -29.31
N GLN A 604 -17.73 -1.71 -28.28
CA GLN A 604 -18.13 -1.93 -26.89
C GLN A 604 -17.59 -0.82 -25.99
N VAL A 605 -18.42 -0.35 -25.08
CA VAL A 605 -18.03 0.45 -23.92
C VAL A 605 -18.07 -0.42 -22.66
N LEU A 606 -17.45 0.03 -21.55
CA LEU A 606 -17.57 -0.69 -20.27
C LEU A 606 -19.02 -0.79 -19.77
N LYS A 607 -19.82 0.26 -19.98
CA LYS A 607 -21.20 0.38 -19.50
C LYS A 607 -22.08 1.05 -20.57
N GLY A 608 -22.94 0.28 -21.24
CA GLY A 608 -23.99 0.85 -22.10
C GLY A 608 -23.99 0.47 -23.58
N GLY A 609 -23.41 -0.66 -23.99
CA GLY A 609 -23.52 -1.15 -25.37
C GLY A 609 -22.54 -0.46 -26.33
N SER A 610 -23.05 0.19 -27.38
CA SER A 610 -22.23 0.96 -28.33
C SER A 610 -21.85 2.34 -27.77
N VAL A 611 -20.87 3.00 -28.38
CA VAL A 611 -20.47 4.38 -28.02
C VAL A 611 -21.65 5.36 -28.07
N VAL A 612 -22.54 5.24 -29.06
CA VAL A 612 -23.69 6.16 -29.19
C VAL A 612 -24.71 5.89 -28.08
N ASP A 613 -25.02 4.62 -27.80
CA ASP A 613 -25.98 4.24 -26.75
C ASP A 613 -25.53 4.69 -25.37
N ALA A 614 -24.22 4.59 -25.10
CA ALA A 614 -23.65 4.92 -23.81
C ALA A 614 -23.54 6.44 -23.58
N TYR A 615 -23.07 7.19 -24.57
CA TYR A 615 -22.68 8.60 -24.39
C TYR A 615 -23.67 9.62 -24.96
N TRP A 616 -24.56 9.27 -25.89
CA TRP A 616 -25.57 10.23 -26.35
C TRP A 616 -26.75 10.29 -25.38
N ASP A 617 -27.07 11.48 -24.89
CA ASP A 617 -28.30 11.75 -24.16
C ASP A 617 -29.35 12.37 -25.07
N ALA A 618 -30.32 11.56 -25.48
CA ALA A 618 -31.40 12.01 -26.35
C ALA A 618 -32.41 12.92 -25.65
N GLU A 619 -32.42 12.99 -24.31
CA GLU A 619 -33.32 13.89 -23.57
C GLU A 619 -32.79 15.34 -23.57
N HIS A 620 -31.46 15.49 -23.49
CA HIS A 620 -30.81 16.79 -23.36
C HIS A 620 -30.06 17.24 -24.62
N ASP A 621 -30.02 16.40 -25.66
CA ASP A 621 -29.25 16.61 -26.90
C ASP A 621 -27.76 16.92 -26.61
N GLU A 622 -27.18 16.17 -25.66
CA GLU A 622 -25.80 16.35 -25.19
C GLU A 622 -25.02 15.02 -25.12
N ILE A 623 -23.70 15.10 -25.29
CA ILE A 623 -22.76 14.02 -24.96
C ILE A 623 -22.55 13.99 -23.43
N LYS A 624 -22.78 12.83 -22.82
CA LYS A 624 -22.62 12.55 -21.39
C LYS A 624 -21.15 12.35 -20.99
N TYR A 625 -20.89 12.45 -19.69
CA TYR A 625 -19.65 12.02 -19.04
C TYR A 625 -18.38 12.75 -19.51
N GLN A 626 -18.53 14.03 -19.90
CA GLN A 626 -17.41 14.87 -20.34
C GLN A 626 -17.04 15.89 -19.25
N ILE A 627 -15.81 16.42 -19.32
CA ILE A 627 -15.36 17.56 -18.50
C ILE A 627 -15.91 18.86 -19.07
N GLY A 628 -15.81 19.04 -20.40
CA GLY A 628 -16.12 20.31 -21.06
C GLY A 628 -15.35 21.49 -20.43
N ASP A 629 -16.08 22.49 -19.95
CA ASP A 629 -15.53 23.70 -19.32
C ASP A 629 -15.14 23.50 -17.82
N GLY A 630 -15.21 22.28 -17.31
CA GLY A 630 -14.94 21.96 -15.90
C GLY A 630 -13.46 22.06 -15.50
N SER A 631 -13.22 22.37 -14.23
CA SER A 631 -11.90 22.26 -13.59
C SER A 631 -11.72 20.84 -13.06
N ALA A 632 -11.01 20.01 -13.82
CA ALA A 632 -10.67 18.64 -13.42
C ALA A 632 -9.42 18.62 -12.51
N ILE A 633 -9.40 17.72 -11.53
CA ILE A 633 -8.30 17.58 -10.56
C ILE A 633 -6.96 17.19 -11.23
N ASP A 634 -7.01 16.47 -12.34
CA ASP A 634 -5.84 15.96 -13.05
C ASP A 634 -5.47 16.75 -14.31
N GLN A 635 -6.08 17.90 -14.54
CA GLN A 635 -5.87 18.70 -15.74
C GLN A 635 -4.39 19.02 -16.06
N VAL A 636 -3.49 18.97 -15.07
CA VAL A 636 -2.04 19.19 -15.21
C VAL A 636 -1.19 18.08 -14.56
N ILE A 637 -1.75 16.89 -14.32
CA ILE A 637 -1.06 15.79 -13.60
C ILE A 637 0.26 15.34 -14.26
N ALA A 638 0.39 15.45 -15.58
CA ALA A 638 1.63 15.06 -16.24
C ALA A 638 2.84 15.91 -15.82
N GLN A 639 2.61 17.16 -15.35
CA GLN A 639 3.68 17.97 -14.76
C GLN A 639 4.11 17.43 -13.40
N TRP A 640 3.19 16.93 -12.58
CA TRP A 640 3.53 16.29 -11.30
C TRP A 640 4.48 15.10 -11.52
N HIS A 641 4.15 14.21 -12.46
CA HIS A 641 5.04 13.12 -12.86
C HIS A 641 6.39 13.66 -13.37
N ALA A 642 6.37 14.63 -14.28
CA ALA A 642 7.58 15.16 -14.89
C ALA A 642 8.53 15.82 -13.88
N ASN A 643 7.98 16.50 -12.86
CA ASN A 643 8.75 17.05 -11.74
C ASN A 643 9.43 15.95 -10.95
N LEU A 644 8.68 14.90 -10.57
CA LEU A 644 9.19 13.81 -9.73
C LEU A 644 10.26 12.95 -10.41
N VAL A 645 10.21 12.84 -11.75
CA VAL A 645 11.13 11.98 -12.50
C VAL A 645 12.20 12.75 -13.29
N GLY A 646 12.21 14.08 -13.18
CA GLY A 646 13.22 14.92 -13.84
C GLY A 646 13.05 15.05 -15.36
N LEU A 647 11.81 15.11 -15.86
CA LEU A 647 11.51 15.36 -17.28
C LEU A 647 11.41 16.86 -17.61
N GLY A 648 11.35 17.76 -16.62
CA GLY A 648 11.17 19.19 -16.81
C GLY A 648 9.77 19.56 -17.32
N GLU A 649 9.63 20.71 -18.00
CA GLU A 649 8.30 21.25 -18.33
C GLU A 649 7.54 20.46 -19.41
N ILE A 650 6.28 20.11 -19.11
CA ILE A 650 5.27 19.55 -20.01
C ILE A 650 4.25 20.64 -20.40
N PHE A 651 3.92 21.51 -19.45
CA PHE A 651 2.99 22.63 -19.62
C PHE A 651 3.74 23.97 -19.52
N ASP A 652 3.06 25.09 -19.73
CA ASP A 652 3.61 26.39 -19.32
C ASP A 652 3.65 26.50 -17.78
N PRO A 653 4.78 26.90 -17.15
CA PRO A 653 4.89 26.96 -15.69
C PRO A 653 3.90 27.93 -15.02
N GLN A 654 3.58 29.06 -15.67
CA GLN A 654 2.65 30.04 -15.11
C GLN A 654 1.21 29.54 -15.21
N GLN A 655 0.85 28.94 -16.35
CA GLN A 655 -0.46 28.32 -16.55
C GLN A 655 -0.67 27.14 -15.61
N THR A 656 0.35 26.31 -15.39
CA THR A 656 0.30 25.19 -14.42
C THR A 656 0.00 25.70 -13.02
N ARG A 657 0.72 26.72 -12.56
CA ARG A 657 0.47 27.33 -11.25
C ARG A 657 -0.92 27.96 -11.15
N SER A 658 -1.41 28.56 -12.25
CA SER A 658 -2.78 29.07 -12.31
C SER A 658 -3.82 27.95 -12.20
N ALA A 659 -3.62 26.84 -12.92
CA ALA A 659 -4.49 25.67 -12.87
C ALA A 659 -4.53 25.04 -11.47
N LEU A 660 -3.40 24.91 -10.79
CA LEU A 660 -3.35 24.45 -9.39
C LEU A 660 -4.14 25.35 -8.45
N ARG A 661 -4.03 26.68 -8.60
CA ARG A 661 -4.86 27.64 -7.85
C ARG A 661 -6.34 27.48 -8.16
N ALA A 662 -6.69 27.21 -9.41
CA ALA A 662 -8.08 26.96 -9.80
C ALA A 662 -8.63 25.69 -9.17
N ILE A 663 -7.85 24.60 -9.14
CA ILE A 663 -8.22 23.36 -8.45
C ILE A 663 -8.46 23.62 -6.97
N TYR A 664 -7.53 24.29 -6.29
CA TYR A 664 -7.72 24.63 -4.87
C TYR A 664 -8.96 25.52 -4.67
N LYS A 665 -9.16 26.53 -5.50
CA LYS A 665 -10.27 27.47 -5.39
C LYS A 665 -11.64 26.82 -5.63
N HIS A 666 -11.74 25.94 -6.62
CA HIS A 666 -13.01 25.42 -7.11
C HIS A 666 -13.29 24.01 -6.60
N ASN A 667 -12.31 23.10 -6.62
CA ASN A 667 -12.49 21.68 -6.30
C ASN A 667 -12.37 21.39 -4.80
N TYR A 668 -11.53 22.12 -4.05
CA TYR A 668 -11.44 21.92 -2.60
C TYR A 668 -12.71 22.42 -1.90
N LYS A 669 -13.29 21.58 -1.05
CA LYS A 669 -14.47 21.86 -0.27
C LYS A 669 -14.09 21.82 1.21
N PRO A 670 -14.15 22.95 1.94
CA PRO A 670 -13.85 22.96 3.37
C PRO A 670 -14.91 22.22 4.21
N SER A 671 -16.08 21.95 3.63
CA SER A 671 -17.13 21.11 4.21
C SER A 671 -17.95 20.47 3.09
N LEU A 672 -18.19 19.16 3.21
CA LEU A 672 -18.98 18.39 2.23
C LEU A 672 -20.49 18.42 2.52
N ARG A 673 -20.95 19.04 3.62
CA ARG A 673 -22.35 19.06 4.06
C ARG A 673 -23.31 19.65 3.02
N ALA A 674 -22.84 20.62 2.25
CA ALA A 674 -23.62 21.31 1.20
C ALA A 674 -23.26 20.84 -0.22
N VAL A 675 -22.44 19.81 -0.36
CA VAL A 675 -21.99 19.29 -1.65
C VAL A 675 -22.87 18.10 -2.01
N ALA A 676 -23.63 18.23 -3.10
CA ALA A 676 -24.41 17.13 -3.63
C ALA A 676 -23.48 16.11 -4.29
N ASN A 677 -23.45 14.87 -3.78
CA ASN A 677 -22.65 13.78 -4.35
C ASN A 677 -23.56 12.58 -4.65
N PRO A 678 -23.84 12.28 -5.93
CA PRO A 678 -24.64 11.10 -6.31
C PRO A 678 -23.82 9.80 -6.40
N CYS A 679 -22.50 9.88 -6.20
CA CYS A 679 -21.55 8.79 -6.32
C CYS A 679 -21.26 8.16 -4.94
N ARG A 680 -20.14 7.42 -4.80
CA ARG A 680 -19.74 6.86 -3.51
C ARG A 680 -19.28 7.97 -2.58
N THR A 681 -19.53 7.78 -1.29
CA THR A 681 -19.25 8.78 -0.26
C THR A 681 -17.97 8.43 0.49
N PHE A 682 -16.84 9.02 0.09
CA PHE A 682 -15.57 8.89 0.83
C PHE A 682 -15.34 10.01 1.84
N GLY A 683 -16.02 11.14 1.69
CA GLY A 683 -16.13 12.21 2.68
C GLY A 683 -17.60 12.63 2.88
N LEU A 684 -17.99 13.00 4.09
CA LEU A 684 -19.35 13.40 4.44
C LEU A 684 -19.42 14.41 5.60
N ASN A 685 -20.61 14.98 5.83
CA ASN A 685 -20.85 15.94 6.91
C ASN A 685 -19.88 17.13 6.83
N ASP A 686 -19.24 17.46 7.96
CA ASP A 686 -18.31 18.58 8.07
C ASP A 686 -16.87 18.19 7.69
N GLU A 687 -16.66 16.99 7.14
CA GLU A 687 -15.37 16.61 6.55
C GLU A 687 -15.07 17.49 5.33
N SER A 688 -13.79 17.78 5.13
CA SER A 688 -13.30 18.49 3.94
C SER A 688 -12.73 17.50 2.92
N GLY A 689 -12.58 17.94 1.68
CA GLY A 689 -11.99 17.12 0.61
C GLY A 689 -11.96 17.84 -0.73
N THR A 690 -11.20 17.30 -1.68
CA THR A 690 -11.10 17.84 -3.04
C THR A 690 -11.83 16.92 -4.01
N ILE A 691 -12.84 17.46 -4.70
CA ILE A 691 -13.65 16.67 -5.65
C ILE A 691 -12.97 16.57 -7.02
N ILE A 692 -13.27 15.50 -7.76
CA ILE A 692 -12.66 15.20 -9.07
C ILE A 692 -12.85 16.33 -10.09
N CYS A 693 -14.05 16.90 -10.20
CA CYS A 693 -14.32 17.96 -11.16
C CYS A 693 -15.38 18.94 -10.65
N GLU A 694 -15.13 20.24 -10.82
CA GLU A 694 -16.08 21.30 -10.49
C GLU A 694 -16.31 22.22 -11.69
N TRP A 695 -17.53 22.75 -11.82
CA TRP A 695 -17.87 23.74 -12.83
C TRP A 695 -18.19 25.07 -12.14
N PRO A 696 -17.30 26.08 -12.27
CA PRO A 696 -17.59 27.42 -11.76
C PRO A 696 -18.94 27.95 -12.30
N ALA A 697 -19.60 28.83 -11.55
CA ALA A 697 -20.98 29.24 -11.83
C ALA A 697 -21.20 29.90 -13.21
N ASP A 698 -20.14 30.42 -13.83
CA ASP A 698 -20.13 31.02 -15.16
C ASP A 698 -19.77 30.03 -16.29
N ARG A 699 -19.59 28.75 -15.96
CA ARG A 699 -19.19 27.66 -16.87
C ARG A 699 -20.33 26.66 -17.08
N ARG A 700 -20.39 26.06 -18.25
CA ARG A 700 -21.41 25.06 -18.58
C ARG A 700 -21.01 23.71 -17.97
N LYS A 701 -21.78 23.25 -16.99
CA LYS A 701 -21.76 21.85 -16.54
C LYS A 701 -22.57 21.00 -17.52
N PRO A 702 -22.04 19.90 -18.08
CA PRO A 702 -22.84 18.94 -18.85
C PRO A 702 -24.03 18.45 -18.04
N PHE A 703 -25.16 18.17 -18.68
CA PHE A 703 -26.37 17.75 -17.96
C PHE A 703 -26.13 16.45 -17.17
N VAL A 704 -25.39 15.52 -17.78
CA VAL A 704 -24.82 14.35 -17.11
C VAL A 704 -23.29 14.49 -17.13
N PRO A 705 -22.68 14.99 -16.03
CA PRO A 705 -21.25 15.28 -15.97
C PRO A 705 -20.39 14.01 -15.99
N LEU A 706 -19.07 14.19 -16.09
CA LEU A 706 -18.06 13.16 -15.86
C LEU A 706 -18.45 12.24 -14.69
N THR A 707 -18.33 10.91 -14.83
CA THR A 707 -18.64 10.03 -13.69
C THR A 707 -17.65 10.28 -12.56
N TYR A 708 -18.14 10.10 -11.33
CA TYR A 708 -17.37 10.33 -10.10
C TYR A 708 -16.94 11.79 -9.88
N SER A 709 -17.48 12.77 -10.62
CA SER A 709 -17.08 14.18 -10.52
C SER A 709 -17.08 14.74 -9.09
N GLU A 710 -18.01 14.28 -8.25
CA GLU A 710 -18.19 14.73 -6.88
C GLU A 710 -17.56 13.79 -5.82
N GLU A 711 -16.80 12.76 -6.20
CA GLU A 711 -16.05 11.91 -5.26
C GLU A 711 -14.75 12.59 -4.80
N THR A 712 -14.32 12.27 -3.58
CA THR A 712 -13.01 12.68 -3.01
C THR A 712 -12.07 11.47 -2.99
N MET A 713 -11.38 11.20 -4.10
CA MET A 713 -10.50 10.03 -4.25
C MET A 713 -9.06 10.37 -3.82
N HIS A 714 -8.53 9.66 -2.84
CA HIS A 714 -7.44 10.19 -2.00
C HIS A 714 -6.10 10.24 -2.73
N GLY A 715 -5.84 9.30 -3.64
CA GLY A 715 -4.66 9.35 -4.49
C GLY A 715 -4.62 10.59 -5.39
N PHE A 716 -5.78 11.10 -5.83
CA PHE A 716 -5.87 12.35 -6.59
C PHE A 716 -5.67 13.57 -5.67
N GLU A 717 -6.22 13.53 -4.47
CA GLU A 717 -6.02 14.59 -3.46
C GLU A 717 -4.53 14.72 -3.11
N TYR A 718 -3.84 13.59 -2.90
CA TYR A 718 -2.40 13.59 -2.63
C TYR A 718 -1.56 14.02 -3.83
N GLN A 719 -1.88 13.61 -5.06
CA GLN A 719 -1.10 14.08 -6.23
C GLN A 719 -1.18 15.60 -6.34
N VAL A 720 -2.38 16.17 -6.19
CA VAL A 720 -2.56 17.61 -6.35
C VAL A 720 -1.92 18.37 -5.20
N ALA A 721 -1.97 17.83 -3.97
CA ALA A 721 -1.25 18.38 -2.83
C ALA A 721 0.28 18.40 -3.07
N CYS A 722 0.85 17.28 -3.53
CA CYS A 722 2.26 17.20 -3.91
C CYS A 722 2.62 18.22 -4.99
N HIS A 723 1.77 18.34 -6.00
CA HIS A 723 1.99 19.25 -7.13
C HIS A 723 1.89 20.72 -6.70
N MET A 724 0.98 21.06 -5.78
CA MET A 724 0.92 22.37 -5.14
C MET A 724 2.21 22.69 -4.38
N ILE A 725 2.73 21.74 -3.60
CA ILE A 725 4.00 21.90 -2.87
C ILE A 725 5.16 22.16 -3.84
N GLN A 726 5.28 21.37 -4.92
CA GLN A 726 6.27 21.58 -5.98
C GLN A 726 6.13 22.97 -6.65
N GLY A 727 4.91 23.49 -6.77
CA GLY A 727 4.61 24.82 -7.31
C GLY A 727 4.73 25.98 -6.29
N GLY A 728 5.20 25.70 -5.06
CA GLY A 728 5.36 26.69 -4.00
C GLY A 728 4.05 27.11 -3.30
N MET A 729 2.98 26.33 -3.44
CA MET A 729 1.69 26.48 -2.75
C MET A 729 1.63 25.53 -1.54
N VAL A 730 2.58 25.70 -0.63
CA VAL A 730 2.83 24.75 0.47
C VAL A 730 1.66 24.70 1.46
N ALA A 731 1.06 25.85 1.77
CA ALA A 731 -0.04 25.93 2.73
C ALA A 731 -1.30 25.21 2.20
N GLU A 732 -1.64 25.46 0.94
CA GLU A 732 -2.75 24.82 0.24
C GLU A 732 -2.52 23.30 0.12
N GLY A 733 -1.31 22.89 -0.28
CA GLY A 733 -0.96 21.47 -0.34
C GLY A 733 -1.09 20.77 1.01
N LEU A 734 -0.61 21.38 2.09
CA LEU A 734 -0.75 20.81 3.44
C LEU A 734 -2.20 20.77 3.93
N GLU A 735 -3.03 21.74 3.55
CA GLU A 735 -4.46 21.70 3.88
C GLU A 735 -5.16 20.51 3.22
N LEU A 736 -4.83 20.19 1.97
CA LEU A 736 -5.36 19.01 1.30
C LEU A 736 -4.89 17.70 1.95
N VAL A 737 -3.61 17.61 2.35
CA VAL A 737 -3.11 16.45 3.10
C VAL A 737 -3.88 16.29 4.42
N ARG A 738 -4.04 17.37 5.18
CA ARG A 738 -4.81 17.36 6.44
C ARG A 738 -6.27 16.96 6.21
N ALA A 739 -6.92 17.47 5.17
CA ALA A 739 -8.29 17.11 4.80
C ALA A 739 -8.47 15.60 4.58
N VAL A 740 -7.47 14.92 3.97
CA VAL A 740 -7.47 13.46 3.90
C VAL A 740 -7.26 12.86 5.30
N ARG A 741 -6.20 13.24 6.01
CA ARG A 741 -5.83 12.60 7.29
C ARG A 741 -6.86 12.76 8.40
N ASP A 742 -7.56 13.89 8.46
CA ASP A 742 -8.63 14.14 9.44
C ASP A 742 -9.82 13.16 9.29
N ARG A 743 -10.01 12.56 8.10
CA ARG A 743 -11.02 11.51 7.87
C ARG A 743 -10.61 10.13 8.42
N TYR A 744 -9.33 9.95 8.75
CA TYR A 744 -8.66 8.70 9.13
C TYR A 744 -8.02 8.78 10.50
N ASP A 745 -8.77 9.28 11.47
CA ASP A 745 -8.32 9.56 12.84
C ASP A 745 -8.45 8.37 13.81
N GLY A 746 -8.84 7.19 13.34
CA GLY A 746 -9.08 5.99 14.13
C GLY A 746 -10.45 5.92 14.81
N GLU A 747 -11.21 7.01 14.83
CA GLU A 747 -12.63 7.01 15.20
C GLU A 747 -13.49 6.89 13.95
N ASN A 748 -13.28 7.75 12.96
CA ASN A 748 -14.10 7.77 11.74
C ASN A 748 -13.73 6.62 10.81
N ARG A 749 -12.43 6.42 10.57
CA ARG A 749 -11.88 5.38 9.69
C ARG A 749 -10.50 4.93 10.20
N ASN A 750 -10.10 3.72 9.79
CA ASN A 750 -8.80 3.13 10.14
C ASN A 750 -7.63 3.91 9.48
N PRO A 751 -6.66 4.46 10.24
CA PRO A 751 -5.54 5.24 9.71
C PRO A 751 -4.72 4.57 8.60
N TRP A 752 -4.69 3.23 8.57
CA TRP A 752 -3.93 2.40 7.62
C TRP A 752 -4.80 1.74 6.54
N ASN A 753 -6.02 2.23 6.32
CA ASN A 753 -6.97 1.69 5.33
C ASN A 753 -7.69 2.79 4.56
N GLU A 754 -6.95 3.57 3.78
CA GLU A 754 -7.59 4.51 2.86
C GLU A 754 -8.43 3.78 1.80
N ILE A 755 -9.63 4.32 1.54
CA ILE A 755 -10.67 3.67 0.72
C ILE A 755 -10.90 4.43 -0.59
N GLU A 756 -11.18 3.69 -1.66
CA GLU A 756 -11.68 4.21 -2.94
C GLU A 756 -12.60 3.14 -3.55
N CYS A 757 -12.13 2.35 -4.53
CA CYS A 757 -12.80 1.11 -4.93
C CYS A 757 -12.39 -0.02 -3.97
N GLY A 758 -12.85 0.04 -2.72
CA GLY A 758 -12.51 -0.92 -1.67
C GLY A 758 -11.44 -0.44 -0.68
N SER A 759 -11.00 -1.36 0.18
CA SER A 759 -9.99 -1.16 1.24
C SER A 759 -8.56 -1.22 0.70
N ASN A 760 -7.63 -0.58 1.40
CA ASN A 760 -6.18 -0.55 1.14
C ASN A 760 -5.88 -0.22 -0.33
N TYR A 761 -6.46 0.88 -0.80
CA TYR A 761 -6.46 1.19 -2.23
C TYR A 761 -5.12 1.74 -2.71
N ALA A 762 -4.54 1.12 -3.73
CA ALA A 762 -3.16 1.34 -4.18
C ALA A 762 -2.87 2.79 -4.59
N ARG A 763 -3.87 3.53 -5.07
CA ARG A 763 -3.71 4.93 -5.48
C ARG A 763 -3.26 5.84 -4.35
N SER A 764 -3.62 5.55 -3.09
CA SER A 764 -3.21 6.34 -1.92
C SER A 764 -1.70 6.27 -1.64
N MET A 765 -0.97 5.33 -2.26
CA MET A 765 0.51 5.35 -2.26
C MET A 765 1.10 6.55 -3.02
N ALA A 766 0.28 7.40 -3.64
CA ALA A 766 0.66 8.74 -4.11
C ALA A 766 1.20 9.62 -2.98
N SER A 767 0.73 9.43 -1.74
CA SER A 767 1.22 10.16 -0.56
C SER A 767 2.73 10.02 -0.35
N TYR A 768 3.38 8.93 -0.80
CA TYR A 768 4.84 8.80 -0.74
C TYR A 768 5.56 9.94 -1.50
N ALA A 769 4.95 10.47 -2.56
CA ALA A 769 5.50 11.60 -3.30
C ALA A 769 5.59 12.89 -2.47
N LEU A 770 4.93 12.99 -1.31
CA LEU A 770 5.12 14.10 -0.38
C LEU A 770 6.57 14.14 0.13
N LEU A 771 7.20 12.99 0.39
CA LEU A 771 8.62 12.94 0.75
C LEU A 771 9.49 13.57 -0.34
N LEU A 772 9.19 13.22 -1.60
CA LEU A 772 9.93 13.68 -2.77
C LEU A 772 9.71 15.18 -3.01
N ALA A 773 8.46 15.63 -2.90
CA ALA A 773 8.08 17.04 -3.09
C ALA A 773 8.69 17.95 -2.02
N PHE A 774 8.70 17.54 -0.74
CA PHE A 774 9.28 18.34 0.33
C PHE A 774 10.81 18.33 0.35
N SER A 775 11.45 17.23 -0.04
CA SER A 775 12.91 17.14 -0.09
C SER A 775 13.49 17.72 -1.39
N GLY A 776 12.67 17.93 -2.41
CA GLY A 776 13.14 18.21 -3.77
C GLY A 776 14.03 17.10 -4.31
N PHE A 777 13.80 15.85 -3.87
CA PHE A 777 14.65 14.72 -4.22
C PHE A 777 14.63 14.45 -5.72
N SER A 778 15.83 14.30 -6.31
CA SER A 778 15.99 13.88 -7.69
C SER A 778 17.08 12.81 -7.80
N VAL A 779 16.95 11.92 -8.77
CA VAL A 779 17.93 10.86 -9.05
C VAL A 779 18.10 10.62 -10.55
N ASP A 780 19.35 10.43 -10.94
CA ASP A 780 19.78 9.95 -12.25
C ASP A 780 20.90 8.93 -12.04
N ALA A 781 20.52 7.69 -11.70
CA ALA A 781 21.46 6.60 -11.47
C ALA A 781 22.40 6.34 -12.67
N PRO A 782 21.93 6.36 -13.95
CA PRO A 782 22.82 6.28 -15.11
C PRO A 782 23.91 7.35 -15.12
N ALA A 783 23.57 8.60 -14.76
CA ALA A 783 24.53 9.71 -14.67
C ALA A 783 25.28 9.76 -13.33
N ARG A 784 24.96 8.87 -12.37
CA ARG A 784 25.45 8.91 -10.98
C ARG A 784 25.17 10.26 -10.32
N SER A 785 23.97 10.79 -10.53
CA SER A 785 23.53 12.07 -9.97
C SER A 785 22.41 11.88 -8.96
N MET A 786 22.44 12.68 -7.90
CA MET A 786 21.38 12.81 -6.91
C MET A 786 21.19 14.28 -6.56
N GLY A 787 20.00 14.72 -6.18
CA GLY A 787 19.74 16.11 -5.83
C GLY A 787 18.72 16.28 -4.72
N PHE A 788 18.79 17.42 -4.06
CA PHE A 788 17.86 17.85 -3.00
C PHE A 788 17.61 19.35 -3.09
N ASP A 789 16.35 19.76 -3.01
CA ASP A 789 15.92 21.16 -2.96
C ASP A 789 14.80 21.31 -1.90
N PRO A 790 15.16 21.29 -0.60
CA PRO A 790 14.17 21.13 0.45
C PRO A 790 13.24 22.33 0.63
N VAL A 791 12.00 22.07 0.99
CA VAL A 791 11.04 23.06 1.47
C VAL A 791 11.24 23.24 2.98
N PHE A 792 11.92 24.32 3.37
CA PHE A 792 12.38 24.57 4.74
C PHE A 792 11.28 25.04 5.73
N GLY A 793 10.14 25.54 5.25
CA GLY A 793 9.12 26.14 6.12
C GLY A 793 9.69 27.31 6.93
N ASP A 794 9.43 27.34 8.24
CA ASP A 794 9.93 28.37 9.18
C ASP A 794 11.31 28.02 9.79
N SER A 795 11.86 26.85 9.47
CA SER A 795 13.15 26.35 10.00
C SER A 795 14.27 26.55 8.99
N THR A 796 15.53 26.58 9.42
CA THR A 796 16.69 26.38 8.52
C THR A 796 17.15 24.94 8.45
N ASP A 797 16.67 24.12 9.38
CA ASP A 797 17.05 22.73 9.52
C ASP A 797 16.06 21.83 8.79
N PHE A 798 16.56 20.84 8.07
CA PHE A 798 15.76 19.88 7.31
C PHE A 798 16.32 18.46 7.51
N SER A 799 15.46 17.46 7.65
CA SER A 799 15.82 16.05 7.62
C SER A 799 14.73 15.25 6.92
N SER A 800 15.10 14.33 6.03
CA SER A 800 14.16 13.44 5.36
C SER A 800 14.80 12.11 4.95
N PHE A 801 13.96 11.09 4.86
CA PHE A 801 14.31 9.78 4.32
C PHE A 801 14.41 9.83 2.79
N TRP A 802 15.37 9.11 2.22
CA TRP A 802 15.49 8.86 0.78
C TRP A 802 15.87 7.39 0.51
N SER A 803 15.51 6.88 -0.66
CA SER A 803 15.80 5.50 -1.07
C SER A 803 15.87 5.38 -2.59
N VAL A 804 16.78 4.56 -3.11
CA VAL A 804 16.95 4.22 -4.54
C VAL A 804 17.43 2.77 -4.64
N ASP A 805 17.50 2.19 -5.84
CA ASP A 805 17.84 0.76 -6.03
C ASP A 805 19.17 0.34 -5.39
N ALA A 806 20.13 1.27 -5.30
CA ALA A 806 21.47 1.01 -4.80
C ALA A 806 21.61 1.17 -3.27
N ALA A 807 20.80 2.01 -2.63
CA ALA A 807 20.93 2.35 -1.21
C ALA A 807 19.73 3.14 -0.67
N TRP A 808 19.62 3.23 0.66
CA TRP A 808 18.70 4.13 1.33
C TRP A 808 19.33 4.75 2.58
N GLY A 809 18.78 5.88 3.02
CA GLY A 809 19.24 6.56 4.21
C GLY A 809 18.53 7.88 4.46
N THR A 810 19.25 8.86 5.02
CA THR A 810 18.71 10.18 5.35
C THR A 810 19.54 11.30 4.73
N VAL A 811 18.88 12.40 4.41
CA VAL A 811 19.52 13.68 4.13
C VAL A 811 19.22 14.61 5.30
N SER A 812 20.23 15.35 5.75
CA SER A 812 20.06 16.37 6.78
C SER A 812 20.76 17.66 6.37
N VAL A 813 20.13 18.78 6.68
CA VAL A 813 20.62 20.13 6.44
C VAL A 813 20.52 20.89 7.75
N ASP A 814 21.62 21.50 8.18
CA ASP A 814 21.65 22.47 9.27
C ASP A 814 22.29 23.78 8.79
N SER A 815 22.41 24.76 9.69
CA SER A 815 23.01 26.08 9.40
C SER A 815 24.43 26.08 8.79
N SER A 816 25.14 24.95 8.85
CA SER A 816 26.55 24.82 8.48
C SER A 816 26.86 23.65 7.55
N THR A 817 26.02 22.60 7.56
CA THR A 817 26.35 21.30 6.98
C THR A 817 25.15 20.72 6.22
N VAL A 818 25.44 20.12 5.07
CA VAL A 818 24.53 19.18 4.38
C VAL A 818 25.15 17.80 4.51
N ALA A 819 24.46 16.87 5.16
CA ALA A 819 24.92 15.50 5.35
C ALA A 819 23.99 14.52 4.63
N LEU A 820 24.57 13.71 3.76
CA LEU A 820 23.94 12.57 3.11
C LEU A 820 24.45 11.30 3.77
N SER A 821 23.57 10.59 4.48
CA SER A 821 23.90 9.37 5.22
C SER A 821 23.32 8.16 4.51
N VAL A 822 24.13 7.13 4.28
CA VAL A 822 23.68 5.81 3.81
C VAL A 822 23.47 4.92 5.04
N THR A 823 22.26 4.41 5.22
CA THR A 823 21.95 3.46 6.29
C THR A 823 22.16 2.02 5.83
N GLU A 824 21.81 1.73 4.58
CA GLU A 824 22.07 0.44 3.95
C GLU A 824 22.27 0.60 2.44
N GLY A 825 23.16 -0.22 1.88
CA GLY A 825 23.48 -0.24 0.46
C GLY A 825 24.79 0.48 0.16
N ARG A 826 24.98 0.91 -1.08
CA ARG A 826 26.17 1.64 -1.50
C ARG A 826 25.83 2.61 -2.62
N LEU A 827 26.24 3.86 -2.48
CA LEU A 827 26.08 4.89 -3.50
C LEU A 827 27.41 5.23 -4.15
N GLU A 828 27.37 5.45 -5.47
CA GLU A 828 28.45 6.06 -6.24
C GLU A 828 27.91 7.32 -6.91
N LEU A 829 28.46 8.49 -6.57
CA LEU A 829 27.98 9.79 -7.02
C LEU A 829 29.07 10.56 -7.76
N SER A 830 28.78 10.90 -9.01
CA SER A 830 29.57 11.86 -9.79
C SER A 830 29.11 13.29 -9.56
N THR A 831 27.82 13.48 -9.25
CA THR A 831 27.25 14.82 -9.04
C THR A 831 26.20 14.82 -7.93
N ILE A 832 26.18 15.91 -7.15
CA ILE A 832 25.11 16.20 -6.19
C ILE A 832 24.56 17.60 -6.48
N GLU A 833 23.26 17.70 -6.69
CA GLU A 833 22.56 18.96 -6.94
C GLU A 833 21.96 19.51 -5.64
N LEU A 834 22.38 20.71 -5.25
CA LEU A 834 21.96 21.40 -4.03
C LEU A 834 21.58 22.86 -4.35
N PRO A 835 20.56 23.09 -5.21
CA PRO A 835 20.21 24.42 -5.69
C PRO A 835 19.79 25.43 -4.60
N PHE A 836 19.38 24.97 -3.43
CA PHE A 836 19.08 25.81 -2.27
C PHE A 836 20.31 26.46 -1.64
N LEU A 837 21.53 25.95 -1.91
CA LEU A 837 22.76 26.53 -1.37
C LEU A 837 23.10 27.85 -2.06
N THR A 838 23.11 28.92 -1.26
CA THR A 838 23.49 30.26 -1.73
C THR A 838 24.98 30.55 -1.64
N ALA A 839 25.73 29.76 -0.85
CA ALA A 839 27.16 29.88 -0.66
C ALA A 839 27.91 28.64 -1.16
N GLN A 840 29.15 28.84 -1.61
CA GLN A 840 30.00 27.73 -2.04
C GLN A 840 30.39 26.84 -0.84
N PRO A 841 30.28 25.51 -0.96
CA PRO A 841 30.77 24.58 0.06
C PRO A 841 32.27 24.78 0.34
N THR A 842 32.65 24.84 1.62
CA THR A 842 34.05 25.07 2.05
C THR A 842 34.88 23.79 2.11
N GLY A 843 34.24 22.63 2.09
CA GLY A 843 34.89 21.32 2.05
C GLY A 843 33.87 20.19 1.97
N VAL A 844 34.35 19.00 1.60
CA VAL A 844 33.58 17.75 1.55
C VAL A 844 34.31 16.71 2.39
N THR A 845 33.56 15.96 3.19
CA THR A 845 34.06 14.82 3.95
C THR A 845 33.23 13.59 3.61
N VAL A 846 33.87 12.45 3.50
CA VAL A 846 33.22 11.14 3.32
C VAL A 846 33.66 10.28 4.50
N ASP A 847 32.70 9.66 5.19
CA ASP A 847 32.94 8.84 6.39
C ASP A 847 33.76 9.55 7.49
N GLY A 848 33.56 10.86 7.62
CA GLY A 848 34.25 11.71 8.61
C GLY A 848 35.70 12.08 8.25
N GLU A 849 36.22 11.60 7.12
CA GLU A 849 37.55 11.94 6.63
C GLU A 849 37.48 12.91 5.43
N ARG A 850 38.47 13.79 5.29
CA ARG A 850 38.69 14.52 4.03
C ARG A 850 39.51 13.63 3.11
N PRO A 851 38.92 12.99 2.09
CA PRO A 851 39.68 12.04 1.27
C PRO A 851 40.76 12.82 0.51
N ARG A 852 42.02 12.38 0.62
CA ARG A 852 43.16 13.10 0.03
C ARG A 852 43.07 13.23 -1.49
N ASP A 853 42.37 12.30 -2.13
CA ASP A 853 42.23 12.21 -3.59
C ASP A 853 40.84 12.66 -4.09
N LEU A 854 39.90 13.03 -3.20
CA LEU A 854 38.58 13.50 -3.63
C LEU A 854 38.66 14.98 -3.99
N THR A 855 38.73 15.25 -5.30
CA THR A 855 38.58 16.60 -5.84
C THR A 855 37.11 16.88 -6.15
N CYS A 856 36.66 18.13 -5.94
CA CYS A 856 35.31 18.53 -6.31
C CYS A 856 35.29 19.95 -6.87
N SER A 857 34.29 20.24 -7.70
CA SER A 857 34.01 21.58 -8.23
C SER A 857 32.57 21.98 -7.96
N TRP A 858 32.35 23.26 -7.68
CA TRP A 858 31.03 23.85 -7.47
C TRP A 858 30.72 24.85 -8.59
N ASP A 859 29.56 24.70 -9.24
CA ASP A 859 29.12 25.58 -10.34
C ASP A 859 28.05 26.60 -9.94
N GLY A 860 27.72 26.69 -8.65
CA GLY A 860 26.65 27.54 -8.12
C GLY A 860 25.38 26.78 -7.73
N ARG A 861 25.19 25.53 -8.21
CA ARG A 861 24.06 24.67 -7.83
C ARG A 861 24.43 23.20 -7.68
N ARG A 862 25.50 22.76 -8.32
CA ARG A 862 25.93 21.37 -8.39
C ARG A 862 27.36 21.22 -7.91
N LEU A 863 27.57 20.19 -7.10
CA LEU A 863 28.87 19.68 -6.72
C LEU A 863 29.22 18.51 -7.63
N SER A 864 30.37 18.58 -8.31
CA SER A 864 30.82 17.55 -9.25
C SER A 864 32.13 16.93 -8.77
N PHE A 865 32.22 15.60 -8.88
CA PHE A 865 33.38 14.80 -8.52
C PHE A 865 33.96 14.18 -9.80
N PRO A 866 35.21 14.50 -10.20
CA PRO A 866 35.84 13.90 -11.37
C PRO A 866 35.99 12.38 -11.24
N ASP A 867 36.31 11.92 -10.03
CA ASP A 867 36.23 10.52 -9.63
C ASP A 867 35.01 10.36 -8.71
N PRO A 868 34.10 9.39 -8.96
CA PRO A 868 32.87 9.26 -8.19
C PRO A 868 33.12 9.09 -6.69
N ALA A 869 32.38 9.85 -5.87
CA ALA A 869 32.35 9.68 -4.43
C ALA A 869 31.60 8.39 -4.09
N VAL A 870 32.20 7.54 -3.25
CA VAL A 870 31.61 6.28 -2.80
C VAL A 870 31.17 6.45 -1.35
N ILE A 871 29.91 6.14 -1.05
CA ILE A 871 29.31 6.23 0.29
C ILE A 871 28.67 4.87 0.59
N ALA A 872 28.95 4.28 1.75
CA ALA A 872 28.51 2.93 2.11
C ALA A 872 27.98 2.83 3.54
#